data_AF-A0A960UY63-F1
#
_entry.id   AF-A0A960UY63-F1
#
_cell.length_a   1.000
_cell.length_b   1.000
_cell.length_c   1.000
_cell.angle_alpha   90.00
_cell.angle_beta   90.00
_cell.angle_gamma   90.00
#
_symmetry.space_group_name_H-M   'P 1'
#
loop_
_entity.id
_entity.type
_entity.pdbx_description
1 polymer ?
#
loop_
_entity_poly.entity_id
_entity_poly.type
_entity_poly.pdbx_seq_one_letter_code
_entity_poly.pdbx_strand_id
1 'polypeptide(L)'
;MNNSDVIEISTSERVFQLDRDTFVVYTGMHGDDLRPFIRVGAGQSIVHGYLGQFENVLLLDAQPANIGRELEWLQATVSEVQEPIRYVGSRDRVNQIYNLTGMPELEESQRPLQIEAFSPNLRSTGRSKEKSTIQFFENGNVRILVGRSQVYDREQVNRARGSLDQEFDQMHRAQSKRELKCTAEHDKSFCYLGPRHSPDALKPAIYWNFQGHGVLVNPPAEYHHALFEAGIDILAVDAVVSNKTLSPGMSAVLRRKDSEKAAVALYSANEEKQAQVKKIYDRARLRFINDSASLPGLKDVLFFVSKKGNTGGFGFRLDGESDEGAQVVFPIGGARSGSAFDMIRAPHDLQIQAFETRDEFKAGKTDAHLVLALPGIIGSEPFGARKMESGLYPLLTGRAYRMAGSLEARSLAEYFINAFTDGELSQLVRDLVFMCLGLDFNAANLNQYLMDMYQMDRPTDFGLYNNLHELIRYLALLPAYKAQATEENHKLHARLLKRYAMGSYRFHDCLQLESRSVYVQILLFRGQASFHLICNGPLEGIQLELPPDIAELEANPKGYRKQLNFYQKQLARIGDVPGMEQSLDFLERLYEKKMEIVADRRRFFQFMASLGIEATTPESPREDGFLARWWQKLTLFFSELKQSITG
;
A
#
# COMPACT_ATOMS: atom_id res chain seq x y z
N MET A 1 -20.32 -9.53 -54.72
CA MET A 1 -20.90 -9.88 -53.42
C MET A 1 -20.22 -11.17 -52.98
N ASN A 2 -19.12 -11.06 -52.24
CA ASN A 2 -18.46 -12.22 -51.64
C ASN A 2 -19.10 -12.46 -50.27
N ASN A 3 -19.46 -13.71 -49.99
CA ASN A 3 -19.75 -14.15 -48.63
C ASN A 3 -18.55 -13.82 -47.75
N SER A 4 -18.66 -12.78 -46.93
CA SER A 4 -17.69 -12.53 -45.87
C SER A 4 -17.80 -13.68 -44.87
N ASP A 5 -16.68 -14.35 -44.63
CA ASP A 5 -16.56 -15.49 -43.74
C ASP A 5 -17.19 -15.18 -42.38
N VAL A 6 -18.28 -15.88 -42.06
CA VAL A 6 -18.82 -15.90 -40.70
C VAL A 6 -17.77 -16.57 -39.84
N ILE A 7 -17.12 -15.81 -38.96
CA ILE A 7 -16.18 -16.39 -38.01
C ILE A 7 -17.00 -17.19 -36.99
N GLU A 8 -17.04 -18.51 -37.15
CA GLU A 8 -17.67 -19.44 -36.19
C GLU A 8 -16.82 -19.54 -34.92
N ILE A 9 -16.95 -18.55 -34.05
CA ILE A 9 -16.36 -18.57 -32.70
C ILE A 9 -17.35 -19.22 -31.76
N SER A 10 -16.91 -20.26 -31.04
CA SER A 10 -17.73 -20.93 -30.04
C SER A 10 -18.15 -19.95 -28.93
N THR A 11 -19.27 -20.24 -28.28
CA THR A 11 -19.85 -19.37 -27.24
C THR A 11 -18.87 -19.13 -26.07
N SER A 12 -18.05 -20.13 -25.75
CA SER A 12 -17.02 -20.10 -24.70
C SER A 12 -15.76 -19.31 -25.07
N GLU A 13 -15.48 -19.08 -26.35
CA GLU A 13 -14.29 -18.38 -26.83
C GLU A 13 -14.47 -16.87 -26.98
N ARG A 14 -15.68 -16.37 -26.66
CA ARG A 14 -16.03 -14.95 -26.80
C ARG A 14 -15.74 -14.11 -25.56
N VAL A 15 -15.33 -14.72 -24.45
CA VAL A 15 -15.10 -14.03 -23.17
C VAL A 15 -13.64 -14.14 -22.75
N PHE A 16 -12.99 -13.00 -22.59
CA PHE A 16 -11.59 -12.88 -22.22
C PHE A 16 -11.47 -12.15 -20.88
N GLN A 17 -10.71 -12.71 -19.95
CA GLN A 17 -10.32 -12.01 -18.73
C GLN A 17 -8.94 -11.40 -18.95
N LEU A 18 -8.85 -10.07 -18.87
CA LEU A 18 -7.59 -9.35 -19.13
C LEU A 18 -6.81 -9.10 -17.84
N ASP A 19 -7.52 -8.94 -16.74
CA ASP A 19 -6.98 -8.92 -15.37
C ASP A 19 -8.05 -9.40 -14.40
N ARG A 20 -7.77 -9.35 -13.10
CA ARG A 20 -8.66 -9.87 -12.06
C ARG A 20 -10.08 -9.29 -12.13
N ASP A 21 -10.23 -8.03 -12.56
CA ASP A 21 -11.51 -7.31 -12.47
C ASP A 21 -12.05 -6.86 -13.85
N THR A 22 -11.41 -7.22 -14.96
CA THR A 22 -11.77 -6.77 -16.31
C THR A 22 -12.05 -7.91 -17.25
N PHE A 23 -13.27 -7.93 -17.78
CA PHE A 23 -13.71 -8.85 -18.81
C PHE A 23 -13.98 -8.10 -20.11
N VAL A 24 -13.63 -8.74 -21.21
CA VAL A 24 -13.97 -8.30 -22.57
C VAL A 24 -14.78 -9.39 -23.25
N VAL A 25 -15.90 -9.00 -23.85
CA VAL A 25 -16.82 -9.91 -24.54
C VAL A 25 -16.90 -9.52 -26.01
N TYR A 26 -16.57 -10.45 -26.90
CA TYR A 26 -16.68 -10.27 -28.35
C TYR A 26 -18.11 -10.53 -28.82
N THR A 27 -18.76 -9.48 -29.34
CA THR A 27 -20.13 -9.47 -29.84
C THR A 27 -20.23 -9.43 -31.36
N GLY A 28 -19.10 -9.41 -32.07
CA GLY A 28 -19.08 -9.45 -33.53
C GLY A 28 -19.71 -10.73 -34.10
N MET A 29 -20.52 -10.54 -35.14
CA MET A 29 -21.14 -11.58 -35.97
C MET A 29 -20.42 -11.68 -37.32
N HIS A 30 -19.77 -10.59 -37.78
CA HIS A 30 -19.02 -10.52 -39.04
C HIS A 30 -17.62 -9.93 -38.82
N GLY A 31 -16.67 -10.27 -39.68
CA GLY A 31 -15.29 -9.76 -39.60
C GLY A 31 -15.20 -8.23 -39.71
N ASP A 32 -16.11 -7.60 -40.45
CA ASP A 32 -16.13 -6.14 -40.69
C ASP A 32 -16.97 -5.38 -39.64
N ASP A 33 -17.37 -6.05 -38.55
CA ASP A 33 -18.19 -5.43 -37.53
C ASP A 33 -17.44 -4.32 -36.80
N LEU A 34 -17.91 -3.09 -36.97
CA LEU A 34 -17.44 -1.94 -36.19
C LEU A 34 -17.66 -2.20 -34.69
N ARG A 35 -16.61 -1.95 -33.91
CA ARG A 35 -16.55 -2.04 -32.44
C ARG A 35 -17.17 -3.30 -31.85
N PRO A 36 -16.63 -4.49 -32.15
CA PRO A 36 -17.30 -5.74 -31.84
C PRO A 36 -17.08 -6.19 -30.39
N PHE A 37 -16.83 -5.27 -29.44
CA PHE A 37 -16.50 -5.60 -28.06
C PHE A 37 -17.35 -4.87 -27.04
N ILE A 38 -17.67 -5.58 -25.96
CA ILE A 38 -18.21 -5.04 -24.72
C ILE A 38 -17.17 -5.20 -23.62
N ARG A 39 -16.90 -4.13 -22.87
CA ARG A 39 -16.06 -4.18 -21.67
C ARG A 39 -16.91 -4.21 -20.41
N VAL A 40 -16.52 -5.07 -19.46
CA VAL A 40 -17.09 -5.11 -18.11
C VAL A 40 -15.94 -4.92 -17.12
N GLY A 41 -15.98 -3.86 -16.32
CA GLY A 41 -14.94 -3.54 -15.34
C GLY A 41 -13.88 -2.55 -15.83
N ALA A 42 -12.94 -2.26 -14.92
CA ALA A 42 -12.02 -1.12 -14.98
C ALA A 42 -10.64 -1.45 -14.40
N GLY A 43 -9.88 -2.30 -15.10
CA GLY A 43 -8.54 -2.73 -14.71
C GLY A 43 -7.42 -2.04 -15.50
N GLN A 44 -6.24 -2.67 -15.60
CA GLN A 44 -5.02 -2.03 -16.13
C GLN A 44 -4.47 -2.71 -17.39
N SER A 45 -4.97 -3.89 -17.75
CA SER A 45 -4.37 -4.73 -18.80
C SER A 45 -4.78 -4.38 -20.23
N ILE A 46 -5.63 -3.38 -20.43
CA ILE A 46 -6.07 -2.95 -21.78
C ILE A 46 -5.06 -1.95 -22.36
N VAL A 47 -4.55 -2.27 -23.55
CA VAL A 47 -3.72 -1.35 -24.33
C VAL A 47 -4.61 -0.24 -24.91
N HIS A 48 -4.13 1.01 -24.83
CA HIS A 48 -4.91 2.21 -25.18
C HIS A 48 -5.51 2.14 -26.58
N GLY A 49 -4.75 1.72 -27.60
CA GLY A 49 -5.25 1.61 -28.98
C GLY A 49 -6.39 0.60 -29.20
N TYR A 50 -6.72 -0.24 -28.21
CA TYR A 50 -7.90 -1.11 -28.25
C TYR A 50 -9.16 -0.47 -27.66
N LEU A 51 -9.05 0.67 -26.98
CA LEU A 51 -10.19 1.34 -26.35
C LEU A 51 -11.23 1.79 -27.37
N GLY A 52 -10.82 2.21 -28.57
CA GLY A 52 -11.72 2.59 -29.65
C GLY A 52 -12.57 1.44 -30.24
N GLN A 53 -12.31 0.20 -29.85
CA GLN A 53 -13.01 -0.99 -30.34
C GLN A 53 -14.19 -1.41 -29.47
N PHE A 54 -14.42 -0.73 -28.34
CA PHE A 54 -15.54 -1.03 -27.45
C PHE A 54 -16.80 -0.26 -27.86
N GLU A 55 -17.89 -0.96 -28.13
CA GLU A 55 -19.20 -0.35 -28.35
C GLU A 55 -19.82 0.03 -27.00
N ASN A 56 -19.81 -0.91 -26.05
CA ASN A 56 -20.43 -0.74 -24.74
C ASN A 56 -19.41 -0.94 -23.60
N VAL A 57 -19.48 -0.06 -22.62
CA VAL A 57 -18.78 -0.17 -21.33
C VAL A 57 -19.83 -0.33 -20.24
N LEU A 58 -19.85 -1.48 -19.58
CA LEU A 58 -20.82 -1.79 -18.54
C LEU A 58 -20.33 -1.31 -17.16
N LEU A 59 -21.07 -0.40 -16.55
CA LEU A 59 -20.87 0.12 -15.21
C LEU A 59 -21.82 -0.55 -14.22
N LEU A 60 -21.33 -1.54 -13.50
CA LEU A 60 -22.16 -2.35 -12.62
C LEU A 60 -22.24 -1.74 -11.22
N ASP A 61 -23.45 -1.62 -10.66
CA ASP A 61 -23.65 -1.02 -9.33
C ASP A 61 -22.97 -1.81 -8.20
N ALA A 62 -22.87 -3.14 -8.37
CA ALA A 62 -22.21 -4.01 -7.40
C ALA A 62 -20.68 -4.01 -7.49
N GLN A 63 -20.07 -3.23 -8.40
CA GLN A 63 -18.62 -3.10 -8.51
C GLN A 63 -18.23 -1.64 -8.50
N PRO A 64 -17.53 -1.16 -7.45
CA PRO A 64 -17.00 0.19 -7.47
C PRO A 64 -16.04 0.39 -8.65
N ALA A 65 -16.49 1.17 -9.63
CA ALA A 65 -15.69 1.59 -10.77
C ALA A 65 -14.36 2.20 -10.29
N ASN A 66 -13.26 1.82 -10.94
CA ASN A 66 -11.99 2.51 -10.76
C ASN A 66 -12.06 3.80 -11.56
N ILE A 67 -12.67 4.83 -10.96
CA ILE A 67 -12.99 6.06 -11.67
C ILE A 67 -11.74 6.76 -12.21
N GLY A 68 -10.61 6.70 -11.48
CA GLY A 68 -9.35 7.24 -11.99
C GLY A 68 -8.95 6.62 -13.32
N ARG A 69 -8.99 5.29 -13.42
CA ARG A 69 -8.68 4.57 -14.67
C ARG A 69 -9.75 4.77 -15.74
N GLU A 70 -11.02 4.77 -15.37
CA GLU A 70 -12.12 5.05 -16.31
C GLU A 70 -11.97 6.44 -16.95
N LEU A 71 -11.56 7.45 -16.18
CA LEU A 71 -11.30 8.79 -16.69
C LEU A 71 -10.11 8.81 -17.66
N GLU A 72 -9.01 8.12 -17.33
CA GLU A 72 -7.86 7.99 -18.23
C GLU A 72 -8.25 7.33 -19.56
N TRP A 73 -8.99 6.23 -19.49
CA TRP A 73 -9.47 5.53 -20.68
C TRP A 73 -10.43 6.35 -21.51
N LEU A 74 -11.32 7.09 -20.86
CA LEU A 74 -12.25 7.99 -21.51
C LEU A 74 -11.52 9.10 -22.26
N GLN A 75 -10.46 9.69 -21.66
CA GLN A 75 -9.64 10.68 -22.36
C GLN A 75 -8.91 10.10 -23.57
N ALA A 76 -8.28 8.94 -23.42
CA ALA A 76 -7.60 8.25 -24.51
C ALA A 76 -8.55 7.92 -25.66
N THR A 77 -9.76 7.47 -25.31
CA THR A 77 -10.83 7.19 -26.28
C THR A 77 -11.24 8.44 -27.03
N VAL A 78 -11.49 9.56 -26.32
CA VAL A 78 -11.95 10.82 -26.93
C VAL A 78 -10.93 11.36 -27.92
N SER A 79 -9.64 11.14 -27.70
CA SER A 79 -8.59 11.52 -28.65
C SER A 79 -8.50 10.63 -29.89
N GLU A 80 -8.95 9.38 -29.83
CA GLU A 80 -8.74 8.38 -30.88
C GLU A 80 -9.99 8.14 -31.77
N VAL A 81 -11.17 8.54 -31.31
CA VAL A 81 -12.43 7.99 -31.82
C VAL A 81 -13.39 9.08 -32.33
N GLN A 82 -13.96 8.90 -33.53
CA GLN A 82 -14.92 9.84 -34.15
C GLN A 82 -16.39 9.64 -33.73
N GLU A 83 -16.81 8.42 -33.35
CA GLU A 83 -18.17 8.14 -32.85
C GLU A 83 -18.18 7.86 -31.33
N PRO A 84 -19.22 8.23 -30.58
CA PRO A 84 -19.23 8.11 -29.13
C PRO A 84 -19.22 6.67 -28.62
N ILE A 85 -18.50 6.38 -27.52
CA ILE A 85 -18.60 5.09 -26.80
C ILE A 85 -19.83 5.11 -25.89
N ARG A 86 -20.55 3.98 -25.80
CA ARG A 86 -21.71 3.88 -24.92
C ARG A 86 -21.35 3.35 -23.54
N TYR A 87 -21.60 4.16 -22.51
CA TYR A 87 -21.55 3.73 -21.12
C TYR A 87 -22.94 3.32 -20.66
N VAL A 88 -23.06 2.08 -20.18
CA VAL A 88 -24.33 1.47 -19.78
C VAL A 88 -24.28 1.19 -18.29
N GLY A 89 -25.19 1.79 -17.52
CA GLY A 89 -25.19 1.70 -16.06
C GLY A 89 -26.53 2.12 -15.47
N SER A 90 -26.64 2.11 -14.14
CA SER A 90 -27.74 2.82 -13.49
C SER A 90 -27.64 4.30 -13.82
N ARG A 91 -28.79 5.00 -13.92
CA ARG A 91 -28.81 6.43 -14.25
C ARG A 91 -27.89 7.22 -13.32
N ASP A 92 -27.90 6.87 -12.03
CA ASP A 92 -27.03 7.50 -11.04
C ASP A 92 -25.55 7.20 -11.31
N ARG A 93 -25.20 5.94 -11.60
CA ARG A 93 -23.79 5.56 -11.85
C ARG A 93 -23.21 6.19 -13.10
N VAL A 94 -23.97 6.23 -14.19
CA VAL A 94 -23.47 6.84 -15.42
C VAL A 94 -23.37 8.36 -15.27
N ASN A 95 -24.37 9.00 -14.64
CA ASN A 95 -24.30 10.44 -14.33
C ASN A 95 -23.13 10.78 -13.40
N GLN A 96 -22.78 9.91 -12.45
CA GLN A 96 -21.61 10.10 -11.58
C GLN A 96 -20.32 10.14 -12.38
N ILE A 97 -20.07 9.16 -13.27
CA ILE A 97 -18.86 9.15 -14.11
C ILE A 97 -18.86 10.38 -15.04
N TYR A 98 -20.00 10.68 -15.64
CA TYR A 98 -20.14 11.81 -16.55
C TYR A 98 -19.82 13.16 -15.87
N ASN A 99 -20.39 13.41 -14.69
CA ASN A 99 -20.13 14.64 -13.94
C ASN A 99 -18.65 14.79 -13.53
N LEU A 100 -17.95 13.68 -13.30
CA LEU A 100 -16.53 13.68 -12.92
C LEU A 100 -15.58 13.96 -14.09
N THR A 101 -16.01 13.71 -15.33
CA THR A 101 -15.21 14.03 -16.52
C THR A 101 -15.14 15.54 -16.80
N GLY A 102 -16.01 16.34 -16.17
CA GLY A 102 -16.12 17.78 -16.48
C GLY A 102 -16.59 18.04 -17.91
N MET A 103 -17.29 17.08 -18.53
CA MET A 103 -17.93 17.24 -19.85
C MET A 103 -19.41 17.71 -19.86
N PRO A 104 -20.06 18.18 -18.76
CA PRO A 104 -21.48 18.50 -18.81
C PRO A 104 -21.84 19.72 -19.66
N GLU A 105 -20.86 20.49 -20.14
CA GLU A 105 -21.06 21.70 -20.96
C GLU A 105 -21.18 21.44 -22.47
N LEU A 106 -21.01 20.18 -22.93
CA LEU A 106 -21.19 19.82 -24.34
C LEU A 106 -22.65 19.45 -24.64
N GLU A 107 -23.18 19.93 -25.77
CA GLU A 107 -24.48 19.49 -26.30
C GLU A 107 -24.50 17.98 -26.51
N GLU A 108 -25.66 17.34 -26.33
CA GLU A 108 -25.82 15.88 -26.35
C GLU A 108 -25.30 15.21 -27.64
N SER A 109 -25.36 15.94 -28.76
CA SER A 109 -24.84 15.56 -30.08
C SER A 109 -23.32 15.67 -30.22
N GLN A 110 -22.67 16.48 -29.38
CA GLN A 110 -21.22 16.73 -29.37
C GLN A 110 -20.49 15.92 -28.28
N ARG A 111 -21.24 15.16 -27.47
CA ARG A 111 -20.67 14.33 -26.43
C ARG A 111 -19.96 13.14 -27.07
N PRO A 112 -18.69 12.88 -26.74
CA PRO A 112 -17.98 11.68 -27.17
C PRO A 112 -18.47 10.41 -26.46
N LEU A 113 -19.55 10.51 -25.67
CA LEU A 113 -20.10 9.47 -24.82
C LEU A 113 -21.61 9.43 -24.97
N GLN A 114 -22.14 8.24 -25.24
CA GLN A 114 -23.57 7.97 -25.11
C GLN A 114 -23.83 7.34 -23.75
N ILE A 115 -24.79 7.89 -23.02
CA ILE A 115 -25.20 7.39 -21.71
C ILE A 115 -26.51 6.66 -21.89
N GLU A 116 -26.55 5.39 -21.49
CA GLU A 116 -27.78 4.62 -21.50
C GLU A 116 -28.04 3.99 -20.12
N ALA A 117 -29.25 4.22 -19.61
CA ALA A 117 -29.68 3.62 -18.36
C ALA A 117 -29.95 2.12 -18.56
N PHE A 118 -29.86 1.32 -17.50
CA PHE A 118 -30.26 -0.08 -17.54
C PHE A 118 -31.70 -0.24 -18.08
N SER A 119 -31.81 -0.93 -19.21
CA SER A 119 -33.07 -1.42 -19.77
C SER A 119 -33.10 -2.94 -19.63
N PRO A 120 -34.25 -3.57 -19.30
CA PRO A 120 -34.36 -5.03 -19.17
C PRO A 120 -33.76 -5.80 -20.34
N ASN A 121 -33.85 -5.23 -21.55
CA ASN A 121 -33.11 -5.68 -22.73
C ASN A 121 -32.51 -4.46 -23.43
N LEU A 122 -31.19 -4.31 -23.33
CA LEU A 122 -30.45 -3.34 -24.14
C LEU A 122 -29.96 -4.02 -25.42
N ARG A 123 -30.17 -3.39 -26.58
CA ARG A 123 -29.73 -3.91 -27.87
C ARG A 123 -28.62 -3.04 -28.44
N SER A 124 -27.58 -3.68 -28.98
CA SER A 124 -26.48 -2.97 -29.65
C SER A 124 -27.01 -2.19 -30.85
N THR A 125 -26.48 -0.99 -31.12
CA THR A 125 -26.95 -0.14 -32.22
C THR A 125 -25.93 -0.13 -33.36
N GLY A 126 -26.31 -0.64 -34.53
CA GLY A 126 -25.49 -0.62 -35.73
C GLY A 126 -26.30 -0.84 -37.01
N ARG A 127 -25.74 -0.50 -38.18
CA ARG A 127 -26.37 -0.64 -39.51
C ARG A 127 -26.65 -2.08 -39.94
N SER A 128 -26.14 -3.07 -39.21
CA SER A 128 -26.40 -4.50 -39.35
C SER A 128 -27.19 -4.97 -38.13
N LYS A 129 -28.15 -5.88 -38.32
CA LYS A 129 -29.08 -6.42 -37.31
C LYS A 129 -28.47 -6.55 -35.90
N GLU A 130 -29.28 -6.27 -34.88
CA GLU A 130 -29.03 -6.45 -33.43
C GLU A 130 -28.01 -7.57 -33.13
N LYS A 131 -26.73 -7.18 -32.93
CA LYS A 131 -25.61 -8.11 -32.77
C LYS A 131 -25.68 -8.83 -31.42
N SER A 132 -25.97 -8.06 -30.37
CA SER A 132 -26.06 -8.58 -29.00
C SER A 132 -27.18 -7.94 -28.19
N THR A 133 -27.71 -8.69 -27.23
CA THR A 133 -28.65 -8.23 -26.20
C THR A 133 -27.98 -8.31 -24.83
N ILE A 134 -28.04 -7.22 -24.06
CA ILE A 134 -27.57 -7.17 -22.68
C ILE A 134 -28.80 -7.18 -21.75
N GLN A 135 -28.82 -8.11 -20.80
CA GLN A 135 -29.90 -8.29 -19.83
C GLN A 135 -29.40 -7.94 -18.43
N PHE A 136 -30.11 -7.03 -17.78
CA PHE A 136 -29.87 -6.63 -16.40
C PHE A 136 -30.92 -7.26 -15.49
N PHE A 137 -30.46 -7.91 -14.41
CA PHE A 137 -31.33 -8.56 -13.44
C PHE A 137 -31.43 -7.74 -12.16
N GLU A 138 -32.54 -7.88 -11.43
CA GLU A 138 -32.77 -7.20 -10.15
C GLU A 138 -31.70 -7.52 -9.10
N ASN A 139 -31.11 -8.72 -9.15
CA ASN A 139 -30.03 -9.13 -8.27
C ASN A 139 -28.66 -8.51 -8.62
N GLY A 140 -28.60 -7.63 -9.63
CA GLY A 140 -27.38 -7.00 -10.12
C GLY A 140 -26.51 -7.90 -11.00
N ASN A 141 -27.00 -9.09 -11.38
CA ASN A 141 -26.36 -9.92 -12.40
C ASN A 141 -26.55 -9.29 -13.79
N VAL A 142 -25.62 -9.59 -14.69
CA VAL A 142 -25.67 -9.16 -16.08
C VAL A 142 -25.39 -10.34 -16.99
N ARG A 143 -26.23 -10.50 -18.01
CA ARG A 143 -26.04 -11.47 -19.09
C ARG A 143 -25.89 -10.78 -20.42
N ILE A 144 -25.02 -11.33 -21.27
CA ILE A 144 -24.85 -10.88 -22.64
C ILE A 144 -25.17 -12.06 -23.56
N LEU A 145 -26.07 -11.81 -24.49
CA LEU A 145 -26.46 -12.75 -25.54
C LEU A 145 -25.97 -12.21 -26.88
N VAL A 146 -25.37 -13.07 -27.71
CA VAL A 146 -25.02 -12.76 -29.09
C VAL A 146 -25.93 -13.58 -30.00
N GLY A 147 -26.74 -12.91 -30.81
CA GLY A 147 -27.89 -13.52 -31.48
C GLY A 147 -28.93 -14.06 -30.48
N ARG A 148 -28.83 -15.35 -30.13
CA ARG A 148 -29.68 -16.03 -29.12
C ARG A 148 -28.90 -16.86 -28.09
N SER A 149 -27.59 -16.93 -28.21
CA SER A 149 -26.74 -17.73 -27.33
C SER A 149 -26.19 -16.86 -26.21
N GLN A 150 -26.34 -17.30 -24.97
CA GLN A 150 -25.73 -16.65 -23.81
C GLN A 150 -24.21 -16.86 -23.86
N VAL A 151 -23.46 -15.77 -24.02
CA VAL A 151 -21.98 -15.79 -24.04
C VAL A 151 -21.37 -15.40 -22.72
N TYR A 152 -22.05 -14.55 -21.95
CA TYR A 152 -21.55 -14.05 -20.67
C TYR A 152 -22.66 -14.08 -19.63
N ASP A 153 -22.33 -14.60 -18.45
CA ASP A 153 -23.10 -14.45 -17.22
C ASP A 153 -22.11 -14.11 -16.11
N ARG A 154 -22.25 -12.91 -15.55
CA ARG A 154 -21.29 -12.38 -14.58
C ARG A 154 -21.16 -13.27 -13.36
N GLU A 155 -22.26 -13.79 -12.80
CA GLU A 155 -22.19 -14.68 -11.63
C GLU A 155 -21.44 -15.98 -11.96
N GLN A 156 -21.72 -16.56 -13.13
CA GLN A 156 -21.06 -17.79 -13.55
C GLN A 156 -19.56 -17.56 -13.78
N VAL A 157 -19.20 -16.48 -14.47
CA VAL A 157 -17.81 -16.13 -14.76
C VAL A 157 -17.05 -15.80 -13.47
N ASN A 158 -17.66 -15.06 -12.54
CA ASN A 158 -17.03 -14.75 -11.25
C ASN A 158 -16.88 -15.97 -10.32
N ARG A 159 -17.70 -17.02 -10.50
CA ARG A 159 -17.52 -18.30 -9.78
C ARG A 159 -16.42 -19.14 -10.42
N ALA A 160 -16.39 -19.20 -11.75
CA ALA A 160 -15.45 -20.03 -12.50
C ALA A 160 -14.03 -19.43 -12.55
N ARG A 161 -13.91 -18.11 -12.57
CA ARG A 161 -12.63 -17.40 -12.72
C ARG A 161 -12.26 -16.64 -11.46
N GLY A 162 -10.97 -16.38 -11.28
CA GLY A 162 -10.44 -15.71 -10.09
C GLY A 162 -10.98 -14.29 -9.93
N SER A 163 -11.66 -14.02 -8.80
CA SER A 163 -12.07 -12.69 -8.37
C SER A 163 -11.26 -12.23 -7.15
N LEU A 164 -11.26 -10.92 -6.89
CA LEU A 164 -10.66 -10.34 -5.67
C LEU A 164 -11.14 -11.04 -4.39
N ASP A 165 -12.45 -11.27 -4.26
CA ASP A 165 -13.03 -11.89 -3.07
C ASP A 165 -12.54 -13.33 -2.89
N GLN A 166 -12.40 -14.10 -3.98
CA GLN A 166 -11.88 -15.47 -3.90
C GLN A 166 -10.40 -15.50 -3.48
N GLU A 167 -9.58 -14.61 -4.03
CA GLU A 167 -8.17 -14.49 -3.62
C GLU A 167 -8.08 -14.12 -2.14
N PHE A 168 -8.88 -13.15 -1.71
CA PHE A 168 -8.98 -12.72 -0.32
C PHE A 168 -9.35 -13.87 0.64
N ASP A 169 -10.40 -14.63 0.32
CA ASP A 169 -10.83 -15.77 1.13
C ASP A 169 -9.73 -16.83 1.24
N GLN A 170 -8.97 -17.06 0.16
CA GLN A 170 -7.83 -17.97 0.17
C GLN A 170 -6.69 -17.45 1.04
N MET A 171 -6.34 -16.17 0.93
CA MET A 171 -5.33 -15.53 1.79
C MET A 171 -5.72 -15.63 3.27
N HIS A 172 -6.95 -15.27 3.63
CA HIS A 172 -7.41 -15.32 5.02
C HIS A 172 -7.38 -16.75 5.59
N ARG A 173 -7.75 -17.76 4.80
CA ARG A 173 -7.62 -19.17 5.19
C ARG A 173 -6.17 -19.64 5.36
N ALA A 174 -5.25 -19.11 4.56
CA ALA A 174 -3.82 -19.40 4.71
C ALA A 174 -3.24 -18.68 5.94
N GLN A 175 -3.60 -17.41 6.17
CA GLN A 175 -3.16 -16.63 7.33
C GLN A 175 -3.67 -17.17 8.66
N SER A 176 -4.94 -17.55 8.75
CA SER A 176 -5.49 -18.12 9.99
C SER A 176 -4.74 -19.37 10.48
N LYS A 177 -4.01 -20.04 9.59
CA LYS A 177 -3.16 -21.20 9.89
C LYS A 177 -1.68 -20.85 10.08
N ARG A 178 -1.24 -19.73 9.52
CA ARG A 178 0.10 -19.14 9.71
C ARG A 178 0.06 -18.37 11.02
N GLU A 179 0.40 -19.02 12.13
CA GLU A 179 0.49 -18.34 13.43
C GLU A 179 1.61 -17.30 13.40
N LEU A 180 1.26 -16.08 13.03
CA LEU A 180 2.09 -14.89 13.11
C LEU A 180 1.17 -13.68 13.16
N LYS A 181 0.27 -13.65 14.15
CA LYS A 181 -0.35 -12.38 14.51
C LYS A 181 0.76 -11.52 15.08
N CYS A 182 0.94 -10.29 14.58
CA CYS A 182 1.53 -9.22 15.37
C CYS A 182 0.64 -9.10 16.63
N THR A 183 0.93 -9.92 17.65
CA THR A 183 0.00 -10.25 18.73
C THR A 183 -0.39 -8.96 19.41
N ALA A 184 -1.69 -8.70 19.35
CA ALA A 184 -2.36 -7.44 19.64
C ALA A 184 -2.50 -7.16 21.14
N GLU A 185 -1.61 -7.71 21.96
CA GLU A 185 -1.68 -7.51 23.40
C GLU A 185 -0.76 -6.34 23.76
N HIS A 186 -1.39 -5.16 23.79
CA HIS A 186 -0.95 -3.91 24.42
C HIS A 186 -0.02 -2.96 23.64
N ASP A 187 0.61 -3.39 22.55
CA ASP A 187 1.58 -2.54 21.83
C ASP A 187 1.01 -1.81 20.59
N LYS A 188 1.54 -0.60 20.35
CA LYS A 188 1.36 0.13 19.09
C LYS A 188 2.43 -0.37 18.13
N SER A 189 2.09 -0.65 16.88
CA SER A 189 3.08 -1.12 15.90
C SER A 189 2.79 -0.57 14.51
N PHE A 190 3.82 -0.57 13.66
CA PHE A 190 3.64 -0.28 12.25
C PHE A 190 4.50 -1.20 11.38
N CYS A 191 4.11 -1.31 10.11
CA CYS A 191 4.84 -2.03 9.09
C CYS A 191 4.86 -1.19 7.80
N TYR A 192 6.01 -1.12 7.16
CA TYR A 192 6.15 -0.48 5.86
C TYR A 192 5.86 -1.49 4.73
N LEU A 193 4.84 -1.19 3.93
CA LEU A 193 4.33 -2.04 2.84
C LEU A 193 4.65 -1.44 1.45
N GLY A 194 5.70 -0.63 1.34
CA GLY A 194 6.13 -0.08 0.05
C GLY A 194 6.68 -1.14 -0.90
N PRO A 195 6.66 -0.89 -2.21
CA PRO A 195 7.15 -1.84 -3.20
C PRO A 195 8.66 -2.07 -3.06
N ARG A 196 9.08 -3.34 -3.11
CA ARG A 196 10.49 -3.73 -2.97
C ARG A 196 11.38 -3.31 -4.15
N HIS A 197 10.79 -3.09 -5.35
CA HIS A 197 11.56 -3.01 -6.60
C HIS A 197 11.21 -1.86 -7.55
N SER A 198 10.29 -0.96 -7.20
CA SER A 198 9.95 0.16 -8.09
C SER A 198 10.35 1.51 -7.49
N PRO A 199 11.41 2.16 -8.01
CA PRO A 199 11.73 3.55 -7.68
C PRO A 199 10.64 4.53 -8.18
N ASP A 200 9.75 4.09 -9.07
CA ASP A 200 8.68 4.92 -9.66
C ASP A 200 7.35 4.85 -8.90
N ALA A 201 7.23 4.01 -7.88
CA ALA A 201 6.05 3.99 -7.03
C ALA A 201 6.10 5.14 -6.01
N LEU A 202 5.68 6.32 -6.47
CA LEU A 202 5.77 7.62 -5.81
C LEU A 202 5.10 7.76 -4.43
N LYS A 203 4.57 6.68 -3.82
CA LYS A 203 3.93 6.76 -2.50
C LYS A 203 4.19 5.57 -1.58
N PRO A 204 4.75 5.81 -0.39
CA PRO A 204 4.88 4.79 0.65
C PRO A 204 3.51 4.41 1.22
N ALA A 205 3.28 3.12 1.41
CA ALA A 205 2.15 2.62 2.17
C ALA A 205 2.61 2.13 3.54
N ILE A 206 1.98 2.63 4.59
CA ILE A 206 2.34 2.29 5.97
C ILE A 206 1.09 1.73 6.64
N TYR A 207 1.21 0.52 7.17
CA TYR A 207 0.21 -0.08 8.02
C TYR A 207 0.54 0.23 9.47
N TRP A 208 -0.44 0.67 10.23
CA TRP A 208 -0.39 0.92 11.66
C TRP A 208 -1.35 -0.03 12.36
N ASN A 209 -0.94 -0.65 13.45
CA ASN A 209 -1.78 -1.46 14.32
C ASN A 209 -1.76 -0.85 15.72
N PHE A 210 -2.95 -0.55 16.22
CA PHE A 210 -3.19 0.02 17.53
C PHE A 210 -4.11 -0.91 18.30
N GLN A 211 -3.57 -1.70 19.24
CA GLN A 211 -4.37 -2.56 20.13
C GLN A 211 -5.44 -3.40 19.40
N GLY A 212 -5.10 -3.96 18.23
CA GLY A 212 -6.00 -4.79 17.43
C GLY A 212 -6.78 -4.05 16.35
N HIS A 213 -6.64 -2.72 16.24
CA HIS A 213 -7.22 -1.91 15.17
C HIS A 213 -6.15 -1.43 14.19
N GLY A 214 -6.33 -1.76 12.91
CA GLY A 214 -5.40 -1.42 11.84
C GLY A 214 -5.80 -0.17 11.05
N VAL A 215 -4.83 0.71 10.77
CA VAL A 215 -4.97 1.86 9.88
C VAL A 215 -3.95 1.75 8.76
N LEU A 216 -4.40 1.88 7.52
CA LEU A 216 -3.55 1.81 6.34
C LEU A 216 -3.43 3.17 5.69
N VAL A 217 -2.21 3.68 5.55
CA VAL A 217 -1.93 4.99 4.97
C VAL A 217 -1.56 4.80 3.50
N ASN A 218 -2.34 5.41 2.59
CA ASN A 218 -2.20 5.34 1.12
C ASN A 218 -1.89 3.93 0.57
N PRO A 219 -2.79 2.95 0.74
CA PRO A 219 -2.54 1.59 0.28
C PRO A 219 -2.23 1.52 -1.22
N PRO A 220 -1.34 0.59 -1.64
CA PRO A 220 -1.21 0.21 -3.03
C PRO A 220 -2.48 -0.52 -3.50
N ALA A 221 -2.61 -0.73 -4.81
CA ALA A 221 -3.72 -1.49 -5.41
C ALA A 221 -3.86 -2.90 -4.82
N GLU A 222 -2.75 -3.54 -4.45
CA GLU A 222 -2.69 -4.93 -3.99
C GLU A 222 -2.31 -5.06 -2.51
N TYR A 223 -2.74 -4.12 -1.66
CA TYR A 223 -2.33 -4.10 -0.25
C TYR A 223 -2.64 -5.39 0.54
N HIS A 224 -3.62 -6.20 0.11
CA HIS A 224 -3.93 -7.50 0.70
C HIS A 224 -2.79 -8.50 0.52
N HIS A 225 -2.14 -8.49 -0.65
CA HIS A 225 -0.93 -9.26 -0.92
C HIS A 225 0.21 -8.83 0.02
N ALA A 226 0.42 -7.52 0.16
CA ALA A 226 1.45 -7.00 1.06
C ALA A 226 1.19 -7.35 2.54
N LEU A 227 -0.07 -7.29 2.99
CA LEU A 227 -0.46 -7.72 4.34
C LEU A 227 -0.29 -9.24 4.51
N PHE A 228 -0.59 -10.03 3.49
CA PHE A 228 -0.35 -11.48 3.46
C PHE A 228 1.12 -11.84 3.64
N GLU A 229 2.00 -11.23 2.86
CA GLU A 229 3.45 -11.47 2.95
C GLU A 229 3.99 -11.14 4.34
N ALA A 230 3.50 -10.03 4.93
CA ALA A 230 3.86 -9.59 6.27
C ALA A 230 3.20 -10.39 7.40
N GLY A 231 2.38 -11.41 7.09
CA GLY A 231 1.66 -12.22 8.10
C GLY A 231 0.54 -11.47 8.83
N ILE A 232 0.14 -10.29 8.33
CA ILE A 232 -0.83 -9.42 9.00
C ILE A 232 -2.24 -9.77 8.52
N ASP A 233 -3.14 -10.07 9.47
CA ASP A 233 -4.56 -10.32 9.17
C ASP A 233 -5.16 -9.17 8.37
N ILE A 234 -5.59 -9.46 7.15
CA ILE A 234 -6.11 -8.47 6.21
C ILE A 234 -7.48 -7.92 6.68
N LEU A 235 -8.17 -8.64 7.57
CA LEU A 235 -9.42 -8.19 8.20
C LEU A 235 -9.20 -7.26 9.38
N ALA A 236 -7.98 -7.16 9.93
CA ALA A 236 -7.67 -6.26 11.03
C ALA A 236 -7.51 -4.80 10.58
N VAL A 237 -7.72 -4.48 9.29
CA VAL A 237 -7.62 -3.12 8.75
C VAL A 237 -8.98 -2.44 8.80
N ASP A 238 -9.15 -1.52 9.75
CA ASP A 238 -10.40 -0.80 10.00
C ASP A 238 -10.43 0.60 9.37
N ALA A 239 -9.31 1.16 8.90
CA ALA A 239 -9.27 2.53 8.36
C ALA A 239 -8.24 2.73 7.24
N VAL A 240 -8.48 3.68 6.33
CA VAL A 240 -7.59 3.96 5.18
C VAL A 240 -7.36 5.46 4.95
N VAL A 241 -6.23 5.99 5.40
CA VAL A 241 -5.88 7.40 5.18
C VAL A 241 -5.30 7.58 3.78
N SER A 242 -6.09 8.05 2.82
CA SER A 242 -5.61 8.37 1.46
C SER A 242 -5.73 9.86 1.16
N ASN A 243 -4.64 10.55 0.79
CA ASN A 243 -4.74 11.94 0.30
C ASN A 243 -5.30 12.06 -1.13
N LYS A 244 -5.39 10.96 -1.87
CA LYS A 244 -6.01 10.87 -3.20
C LYS A 244 -7.20 9.92 -3.08
N THR A 245 -8.38 10.45 -2.80
CA THR A 245 -9.62 9.65 -2.61
C THR A 245 -10.06 8.85 -3.83
N LEU A 246 -9.54 9.18 -5.01
CA LEU A 246 -9.79 8.49 -6.29
C LEU A 246 -8.63 7.57 -6.71
N SER A 247 -7.72 7.21 -5.80
CA SER A 247 -6.60 6.33 -6.12
C SER A 247 -7.05 4.89 -6.41
N PRO A 248 -6.35 4.15 -7.28
CA PRO A 248 -6.66 2.74 -7.55
C PRO A 248 -6.66 1.84 -6.30
N GLY A 249 -5.82 2.15 -5.30
CA GLY A 249 -5.79 1.46 -4.01
C GLY A 249 -7.09 1.58 -3.22
N MET A 250 -7.75 2.75 -3.26
CA MET A 250 -9.04 2.95 -2.61
C MET A 250 -10.13 2.07 -3.22
N SER A 251 -10.17 1.98 -4.55
CA SER A 251 -11.14 1.13 -5.24
C SER A 251 -10.97 -0.34 -4.85
N ALA A 252 -9.74 -0.83 -4.68
CA ALA A 252 -9.48 -2.20 -4.21
C ALA A 252 -10.00 -2.45 -2.78
N VAL A 253 -9.97 -1.44 -1.89
CA VAL A 253 -10.58 -1.51 -0.56
C VAL A 253 -12.09 -1.61 -0.64
N LEU A 254 -12.72 -0.76 -1.43
CA LEU A 254 -14.18 -0.63 -1.49
C LEU A 254 -14.85 -1.76 -2.29
N ARG A 255 -14.12 -2.48 -3.15
CA ARG A 255 -14.63 -3.59 -3.97
C ARG A 255 -14.94 -4.87 -3.19
N ARG A 256 -14.47 -4.99 -1.95
CA ARG A 256 -14.65 -6.20 -1.14
C ARG A 256 -16.12 -6.42 -0.78
N LYS A 257 -16.57 -7.67 -0.79
CA LYS A 257 -17.94 -8.06 -0.41
C LYS A 257 -18.40 -7.57 0.98
N ASP A 258 -17.49 -7.35 1.92
CA ASP A 258 -17.78 -6.84 3.27
C ASP A 258 -17.54 -5.33 3.45
N SER A 259 -17.23 -4.59 2.37
CA SER A 259 -16.99 -3.14 2.45
C SER A 259 -18.20 -2.34 2.92
N GLU A 260 -19.41 -2.88 2.75
CA GLU A 260 -20.64 -2.29 3.30
C GLU A 260 -20.73 -2.43 4.83
N LYS A 261 -20.01 -3.40 5.42
CA LYS A 261 -19.96 -3.63 6.87
C LYS A 261 -18.83 -2.86 7.54
N ALA A 262 -17.64 -2.85 6.91
CA ALA A 262 -16.45 -2.17 7.40
C ALA A 262 -16.52 -0.65 7.14
N ALA A 263 -16.22 0.16 8.15
CA ALA A 263 -16.15 1.61 7.96
C ALA A 263 -14.80 1.97 7.33
N VAL A 264 -14.76 2.65 6.19
CA VAL A 264 -13.50 3.13 5.61
C VAL A 264 -13.35 4.60 5.97
N ALA A 265 -12.41 4.89 6.87
CA ALA A 265 -12.12 6.27 7.24
C ALA A 265 -11.12 6.89 6.26
N LEU A 266 -11.43 8.06 5.69
CA LEU A 266 -10.71 8.76 4.62
C LEU A 266 -10.31 10.17 5.04
N TYR A 267 -9.16 10.65 4.58
CA TYR A 267 -8.76 12.05 4.72
C TYR A 267 -8.81 12.76 3.36
N SER A 268 -9.45 13.93 3.26
CA SER A 268 -9.37 14.77 2.07
C SER A 268 -9.54 16.22 2.47
N ALA A 269 -8.57 17.08 2.13
CA ALA A 269 -8.66 18.52 2.40
C ALA A 269 -9.72 19.23 1.54
N ASN A 270 -10.28 18.58 0.51
CA ASN A 270 -11.30 19.15 -0.37
C ASN A 270 -12.66 18.53 -0.05
N GLU A 271 -13.58 19.33 0.52
CA GLU A 271 -14.94 18.93 0.90
C GLU A 271 -15.80 18.55 -0.31
N GLU A 272 -15.66 19.22 -1.46
CA GLU A 272 -16.37 18.85 -2.69
C GLU A 272 -15.99 17.44 -3.15
N LYS A 273 -14.70 17.09 -3.05
CA LYS A 273 -14.21 15.73 -3.33
C LYS A 273 -14.76 14.73 -2.32
N GLN A 274 -14.89 15.09 -1.04
CA GLN A 274 -15.53 14.22 -0.06
C GLN A 274 -16.98 13.93 -0.45
N ALA A 275 -17.73 14.97 -0.83
CA ALA A 275 -19.12 14.82 -1.29
C ALA A 275 -19.23 13.98 -2.56
N GLN A 276 -18.31 14.15 -3.52
CA GLN A 276 -18.24 13.32 -4.72
C GLN A 276 -17.97 11.84 -4.38
N VAL A 277 -16.99 11.57 -3.52
CA VAL A 277 -16.63 10.21 -3.10
C VAL A 277 -17.81 9.55 -2.38
N LYS A 278 -18.52 10.29 -1.51
CA LYS A 278 -19.74 9.80 -0.87
C LYS A 278 -20.86 9.47 -1.86
N LYS A 279 -21.00 10.25 -2.94
CA LYS A 279 -21.94 9.96 -4.03
C LYS A 279 -21.52 8.73 -4.84
N ILE A 280 -20.23 8.58 -5.11
CA ILE A 280 -19.66 7.47 -5.89
C ILE A 280 -19.74 6.15 -5.12
N TYR A 281 -19.50 6.18 -3.82
CA TYR A 281 -19.44 4.99 -2.97
C TYR A 281 -20.52 5.09 -1.89
N ASP A 282 -21.75 5.36 -2.33
CA ASP A 282 -22.93 5.56 -1.50
C ASP A 282 -23.29 4.34 -0.64
N ARG A 283 -22.98 3.14 -1.12
CA ARG A 283 -23.15 1.88 -0.37
C ARG A 283 -22.05 1.61 0.66
N ALA A 284 -20.89 2.27 0.54
CA ALA A 284 -19.78 2.08 1.45
C ALA A 284 -19.94 2.93 2.72
N ARG A 285 -19.52 2.40 3.87
CA ARG A 285 -19.51 3.14 5.14
C ARG A 285 -18.30 4.08 5.24
N LEU A 286 -18.29 5.12 4.41
CA LEU A 286 -17.22 6.10 4.41
C LEU A 286 -17.32 7.06 5.60
N ARG A 287 -16.21 7.25 6.32
CA ARG A 287 -16.07 8.28 7.36
C ARG A 287 -14.99 9.25 6.91
N PHE A 288 -15.23 10.55 6.97
CA PHE A 288 -14.19 11.53 6.67
C PHE A 288 -13.55 12.00 7.97
N ILE A 289 -12.21 12.00 8.00
CA ILE A 289 -11.40 12.45 9.13
C ILE A 289 -10.90 13.85 8.81
N ASN A 290 -11.00 14.74 9.80
CA ASN A 290 -10.43 16.08 9.76
C ASN A 290 -9.16 16.14 10.64
N ASP A 291 -8.35 17.17 10.41
CA ASP A 291 -7.17 17.45 11.23
C ASP A 291 -7.57 17.60 12.72
N SER A 292 -6.73 17.11 13.63
CA SER A 292 -6.95 17.09 15.09
C SER A 292 -8.12 16.26 15.63
N ALA A 293 -8.75 15.41 14.79
CA ALA A 293 -9.80 14.51 15.23
C ALA A 293 -9.24 13.17 15.77
N SER A 294 -9.93 12.60 16.77
CA SER A 294 -9.68 11.23 17.20
C SER A 294 -10.01 10.24 16.09
N LEU A 295 -9.15 9.24 15.92
CA LEU A 295 -9.36 8.19 14.94
C LEU A 295 -10.56 7.30 15.32
N PRO A 296 -11.39 6.87 14.35
CA PRO A 296 -12.46 5.92 14.60
C PRO A 296 -11.93 4.63 15.24
N GLY A 297 -12.52 4.19 16.35
CA GLY A 297 -12.08 3.01 17.10
C GLY A 297 -10.87 3.25 18.02
N LEU A 298 -10.18 4.38 17.87
CA LEU A 298 -8.93 4.72 18.57
C LEU A 298 -9.04 6.11 19.18
N LYS A 299 -9.84 6.22 20.24
CA LYS A 299 -10.22 7.51 20.85
C LYS A 299 -9.03 8.34 21.34
N ASP A 300 -7.97 7.67 21.79
CA ASP A 300 -6.77 8.30 22.35
C ASP A 300 -5.67 8.58 21.30
N VAL A 301 -5.96 8.32 20.03
CA VAL A 301 -5.05 8.60 18.91
C VAL A 301 -5.64 9.72 18.06
N LEU A 302 -4.95 10.86 18.06
CA LEU A 302 -5.26 12.00 17.21
C LEU A 302 -4.51 11.89 15.89
N PHE A 303 -5.20 12.21 14.81
CA PHE A 303 -4.61 12.29 13.48
C PHE A 303 -4.42 13.74 13.05
N PHE A 304 -3.23 14.02 12.51
CA PHE A 304 -2.86 15.34 12.05
C PHE A 304 -2.36 15.31 10.61
N VAL A 305 -2.60 16.39 9.87
CA VAL A 305 -2.06 16.55 8.52
C VAL A 305 -1.44 17.92 8.34
N SER A 306 -0.27 17.97 7.70
CA SER A 306 0.38 19.23 7.36
C SER A 306 -0.52 20.10 6.48
N LYS A 307 -0.34 21.42 6.53
CA LYS A 307 -1.06 22.37 5.63
C LYS A 307 -0.99 22.01 4.15
N LYS A 308 0.11 21.35 3.73
CA LYS A 308 0.36 20.95 2.34
C LYS A 308 -0.20 19.57 1.99
N GLY A 309 -0.76 18.83 2.95
CA GLY A 309 -1.37 17.51 2.70
C GLY A 309 -0.37 16.40 2.36
N ASN A 310 0.92 16.62 2.65
CA ASN A 310 2.02 15.74 2.26
C ASN A 310 2.58 14.90 3.41
N THR A 311 2.37 15.34 4.64
CA THR A 311 2.86 14.67 5.85
C THR A 311 1.70 14.49 6.82
N GLY A 312 1.61 13.30 7.39
CA GLY A 312 0.68 12.93 8.45
C GLY A 312 1.40 12.82 9.78
N GLY A 313 0.65 13.02 10.86
CA GLY A 313 1.10 12.79 12.21
C GLY A 313 0.08 11.98 13.00
N PHE A 314 0.56 11.07 13.85
CA PHE A 314 -0.22 10.52 14.94
C PHE A 314 0.27 11.11 16.25
N GLY A 315 -0.64 11.67 17.03
CA GLY A 315 -0.39 12.05 18.42
C GLY A 315 -1.16 11.11 19.33
N PHE A 316 -0.47 10.47 20.27
CA PHE A 316 -1.12 9.56 21.22
C PHE A 316 -0.51 9.66 22.62
N ARG A 317 -1.31 9.41 23.66
CA ARG A 317 -0.83 9.39 25.05
C ARG A 317 0.08 8.18 25.27
N LEU A 318 1.17 8.38 26.01
CA LEU A 318 2.12 7.32 26.37
C LEU A 318 1.54 6.41 27.44
N ASP A 319 0.93 7.00 28.48
CA ASP A 319 0.13 6.33 29.50
C ASP A 319 -1.18 7.14 29.62
N GLY A 320 -2.37 6.50 29.56
CA GLY A 320 -3.68 7.14 29.28
C GLY A 320 -4.11 8.37 30.10
N GLU A 321 -3.35 8.76 31.12
CA GLU A 321 -3.57 9.93 31.98
C GLU A 321 -2.62 11.12 31.72
N SER A 322 -1.54 10.96 30.93
CA SER A 322 -0.51 11.99 30.76
C SER A 322 -0.79 13.01 29.66
N ASP A 323 -0.54 14.30 29.93
CA ASP A 323 -0.59 15.37 28.90
C ASP A 323 0.60 15.31 27.93
N GLU A 324 1.67 14.60 28.30
CA GLU A 324 2.79 14.28 27.41
C GLU A 324 2.38 13.16 26.45
N GLY A 325 2.21 13.51 25.17
CA GLY A 325 1.91 12.58 24.09
C GLY A 325 3.12 12.34 23.19
N ALA A 326 3.25 11.11 22.68
CA ALA A 326 4.23 10.80 21.65
C ALA A 326 3.72 11.24 20.27
N GLN A 327 4.65 11.71 19.46
CA GLN A 327 4.39 12.23 18.13
C GLN A 327 5.12 11.40 17.08
N VAL A 328 4.36 10.75 16.21
CA VAL A 328 4.92 10.04 15.07
C VAL A 328 4.50 10.67 13.76
N VAL A 329 5.49 11.03 12.94
CA VAL A 329 5.31 11.72 11.67
C VAL A 329 5.65 10.78 10.52
N PHE A 330 4.84 10.79 9.46
CA PHE A 330 5.03 9.93 8.29
C PHE A 330 4.58 10.62 6.99
N PRO A 331 5.15 10.25 5.83
CA PRO A 331 4.74 10.79 4.55
C PRO A 331 3.35 10.26 4.15
N ILE A 332 2.47 11.15 3.67
CA ILE A 332 1.18 10.81 3.03
C ILE A 332 1.30 10.97 1.49
N GLY A 333 2.34 11.60 0.94
CA GLY A 333 2.54 11.67 -0.52
C GLY A 333 3.92 12.20 -0.93
N GLY A 334 4.27 12.04 -2.21
CA GLY A 334 5.58 12.41 -2.76
C GLY A 334 5.75 13.88 -3.14
N ALA A 335 5.46 14.83 -2.26
CA ALA A 335 5.88 16.22 -2.49
C ALA A 335 6.23 16.97 -1.19
N ARG A 336 7.47 17.48 -1.15
CA ARG A 336 8.20 18.29 -0.16
C ARG A 336 7.74 18.16 1.28
N SER A 337 8.50 17.49 2.16
CA SER A 337 8.30 17.65 3.62
C SER A 337 8.21 19.14 3.99
N GLY A 338 6.99 19.60 4.28
CA GLY A 338 6.76 20.96 4.74
C GLY A 338 6.70 20.91 6.25
N SER A 339 7.60 21.62 6.92
CA SER A 339 7.71 21.72 8.38
C SER A 339 6.58 22.51 9.06
N ALA A 340 5.39 22.56 8.47
CA ALA A 340 4.25 23.28 9.02
C ALA A 340 3.14 22.29 9.40
N PHE A 341 3.32 21.66 10.55
CA PHE A 341 2.19 21.39 11.43
C PHE A 341 1.95 22.66 12.23
N ASP A 342 0.77 23.27 12.14
CA ASP A 342 0.47 24.43 12.99
C ASP A 342 0.36 24.04 14.48
N MET A 343 0.09 22.76 14.77
CA MET A 343 -0.20 22.26 16.11
C MET A 343 0.87 21.31 16.69
N ILE A 344 1.78 20.77 15.88
CA ILE A 344 2.82 19.82 16.31
C ILE A 344 4.18 20.45 16.10
N ARG A 345 4.87 20.83 17.19
CA ARG A 345 6.21 21.43 17.12
C ARG A 345 7.27 20.36 17.31
N ALA A 346 8.31 20.39 16.46
CA ALA A 346 9.52 19.61 16.63
C ALA A 346 10.23 19.93 17.97
N PRO A 347 11.01 18.99 18.55
CA PRO A 347 11.36 17.69 17.98
C PRO A 347 10.25 16.63 18.10
N HIS A 348 10.09 15.80 17.07
CA HIS A 348 9.19 14.64 17.08
C HIS A 348 9.87 13.40 17.69
N ASP A 349 9.10 12.45 18.22
CA ASP A 349 9.64 11.18 18.71
C ASP A 349 10.17 10.32 17.54
N LEU A 350 9.31 10.08 16.56
CA LEU A 350 9.61 9.25 15.40
C LEU A 350 9.18 9.96 14.11
N GLN A 351 10.06 9.96 13.12
CA GLN A 351 9.75 10.45 11.79
C GLN A 351 10.16 9.43 10.74
N ILE A 352 9.21 8.99 9.92
CA ILE A 352 9.51 8.29 8.68
C ILE A 352 9.72 9.36 7.61
N GLN A 353 10.85 9.36 6.92
CA GLN A 353 11.21 10.41 5.97
C GLN A 353 11.68 9.83 4.65
N ALA A 354 11.03 10.20 3.55
CA ALA A 354 11.54 10.00 2.20
C ALA A 354 12.33 11.25 1.77
N PHE A 355 13.57 11.05 1.32
CA PHE A 355 14.40 12.16 0.86
C PHE A 355 14.08 12.51 -0.60
N GLU A 356 13.73 13.77 -0.83
CA GLU A 356 13.35 14.26 -2.16
C GLU A 356 14.49 14.98 -2.88
N THR A 357 15.58 15.31 -2.19
CA THR A 357 16.76 15.91 -2.80
C THR A 357 18.05 15.30 -2.27
N ARG A 358 19.10 15.29 -3.10
CA ARG A 358 20.45 14.88 -2.67
C ARG A 358 21.00 15.80 -1.58
N ASP A 359 20.59 17.07 -1.55
CA ASP A 359 21.06 18.04 -0.57
C ASP A 359 20.40 17.85 0.79
N GLU A 360 19.10 17.58 0.86
CA GLU A 360 18.43 17.17 2.11
C GLU A 360 19.02 15.88 2.65
N PHE A 361 19.27 14.91 1.76
CA PHE A 361 19.96 13.68 2.11
C PHE A 361 21.32 14.01 2.72
N LYS A 362 22.18 14.78 2.04
CA LYS A 362 23.51 15.12 2.57
C LYS A 362 23.49 15.97 3.85
N ALA A 363 22.52 16.88 3.99
CA ALA A 363 22.47 17.82 5.11
C ALA A 363 22.11 17.14 6.45
N GLY A 364 21.41 16.00 6.41
CA GLY A 364 21.09 15.20 7.61
C GLY A 364 20.29 15.96 8.67
N LYS A 365 19.62 17.06 8.31
CA LYS A 365 18.76 17.80 9.24
C LYS A 365 17.53 16.97 9.56
N THR A 366 17.38 16.60 10.82
CA THR A 366 16.25 15.84 11.34
C THR A 366 15.51 16.67 12.37
N ASP A 367 14.19 16.78 12.21
CA ASP A 367 13.31 17.44 13.17
C ASP A 367 12.77 16.44 14.22
N ALA A 368 13.41 15.27 14.36
CA ALA A 368 12.98 14.18 15.22
C ALA A 368 14.15 13.51 15.97
N HIS A 369 13.83 12.85 17.09
CA HIS A 369 14.76 12.06 17.89
C HIS A 369 15.17 10.75 17.21
N LEU A 370 14.26 10.15 16.44
CA LEU A 370 14.52 9.00 15.59
C LEU A 370 13.93 9.22 14.20
N VAL A 371 14.76 9.06 13.18
CA VAL A 371 14.38 9.11 11.78
C VAL A 371 14.60 7.76 11.11
N LEU A 372 13.52 7.26 10.49
CA LEU A 372 13.55 6.10 9.61
C LEU A 372 13.53 6.58 8.16
N ALA A 373 14.68 6.46 7.52
CA ALA A 373 14.94 6.95 6.19
C ALA A 373 14.40 5.99 5.12
N LEU A 374 13.68 6.55 4.17
CA LEU A 374 13.31 5.92 2.90
C LEU A 374 14.19 6.50 1.78
N PRO A 375 14.49 5.71 0.73
CA PRO A 375 15.29 6.18 -0.40
C PRO A 375 14.66 7.38 -1.11
N GLY A 376 13.32 7.46 -1.18
CA GLY A 376 12.64 8.53 -1.91
C GLY A 376 13.06 8.53 -3.39
N ILE A 377 13.53 9.66 -3.92
CA ILE A 377 14.07 9.73 -5.29
C ILE A 377 15.56 9.35 -5.39
N ILE A 378 16.20 9.06 -4.25
CA ILE A 378 17.61 8.72 -4.20
C ILE A 378 17.76 7.26 -4.66
N GLY A 379 18.62 7.02 -5.65
CA GLY A 379 18.92 5.67 -6.10
C GLY A 379 19.44 4.76 -4.98
N SER A 380 19.26 3.45 -5.11
CA SER A 380 19.61 2.45 -4.10
C SER A 380 21.09 2.49 -3.69
N GLU A 381 21.99 2.65 -4.66
CA GLU A 381 23.43 2.70 -4.42
C GLU A 381 23.86 3.92 -3.57
N PRO A 382 23.55 5.18 -3.94
CA PRO A 382 23.88 6.34 -3.10
C PRO A 382 23.13 6.31 -1.75
N PHE A 383 21.93 5.72 -1.70
CA PHE A 383 21.21 5.55 -0.44
C PHE A 383 21.94 4.59 0.50
N GLY A 384 22.30 3.40 0.01
CA GLY A 384 23.01 2.38 0.78
C GLY A 384 24.42 2.81 1.22
N ALA A 385 25.08 3.67 0.43
CA ALA A 385 26.42 4.18 0.74
C ALA A 385 26.47 5.22 1.86
N ARG A 386 25.33 5.77 2.29
CA ARG A 386 25.27 6.76 3.37
C ARG A 386 25.75 6.17 4.69
N LYS A 387 26.61 6.92 5.38
CA LYS A 387 27.01 6.62 6.77
C LYS A 387 25.84 6.81 7.71
N MET A 388 25.71 5.91 8.67
CA MET A 388 24.72 6.00 9.72
C MET A 388 25.07 7.06 10.74
N GLU A 389 24.06 7.62 11.39
CA GLU A 389 24.19 8.59 12.47
C GLU A 389 23.27 8.16 13.62
N SER A 390 23.59 8.59 14.85
CA SER A 390 22.74 8.28 16.01
C SER A 390 21.34 8.85 15.78
N GLY A 391 20.32 8.00 15.80
CA GLY A 391 18.95 8.41 15.54
C GLY A 391 18.57 8.52 14.05
N LEU A 392 19.43 8.13 13.11
CA LEU A 392 19.12 8.08 11.68
C LEU A 392 19.43 6.69 11.10
N TYR A 393 18.37 5.95 10.80
CA TYR A 393 18.43 4.56 10.36
C TYR A 393 17.65 4.38 9.06
N PRO A 394 18.06 3.50 8.13
CA PRO A 394 17.20 3.13 7.02
C PRO A 394 15.99 2.34 7.53
N LEU A 395 14.82 2.57 6.93
CA LEU A 395 13.62 1.79 7.18
C LEU A 395 13.76 0.41 6.52
N LEU A 396 13.48 -0.66 7.27
CA LEU A 396 13.50 -2.04 6.81
C LEU A 396 12.13 -2.40 6.24
N THR A 397 12.11 -2.77 4.97
CA THR A 397 10.88 -3.07 4.23
C THR A 397 10.30 -4.42 4.65
N GLY A 398 8.98 -4.47 4.89
CA GLY A 398 8.28 -5.70 5.29
C GLY A 398 8.64 -6.21 6.69
N ARG A 399 9.33 -5.41 7.50
CA ARG A 399 9.64 -5.73 8.90
C ARG A 399 8.72 -4.96 9.84
N ALA A 400 8.30 -5.63 10.91
CA ALA A 400 7.45 -5.03 11.93
C ALA A 400 8.28 -4.11 12.83
N TYR A 401 7.74 -2.92 13.09
CA TYR A 401 8.22 -1.97 14.08
C TYR A 401 7.24 -1.95 15.24
N ARG A 402 7.66 -2.42 16.40
CA ARG A 402 6.89 -2.36 17.65
C ARG A 402 7.27 -1.11 18.40
N MET A 403 6.30 -0.38 18.91
CA MET A 403 6.52 0.85 19.64
C MET A 403 6.00 0.66 21.06
N ALA A 404 6.90 0.94 22.00
CA ALA A 404 6.57 1.13 23.39
C ALA A 404 7.03 2.52 23.80
N GLY A 405 6.36 3.12 24.78
CA GLY A 405 6.85 4.34 25.37
C GLY A 405 6.48 4.43 26.83
N SER A 406 7.25 5.23 27.57
CA SER A 406 7.03 5.42 29.00
C SER A 406 7.50 6.77 29.46
N LEU A 407 6.85 7.26 30.53
CA LEU A 407 7.32 8.41 31.29
C LEU A 407 8.45 8.05 32.25
N GLU A 408 8.78 6.79 32.50
CA GLU A 408 9.84 6.43 33.44
C GLU A 408 10.91 5.59 32.75
N ALA A 409 12.17 6.01 32.87
CA ALA A 409 13.27 5.32 32.20
C ALA A 409 13.35 3.86 32.66
N ARG A 410 13.06 3.58 33.94
CA ARG A 410 13.04 2.23 34.51
C ARG A 410 12.09 1.28 33.80
N SER A 411 10.96 1.77 33.31
CA SER A 411 9.94 0.95 32.64
C SER A 411 10.37 0.48 31.25
N LEU A 412 11.45 1.06 30.71
CA LEU A 412 12.05 0.61 29.45
C LEU A 412 13.14 -0.45 29.63
N ALA A 413 13.57 -0.73 30.87
CA ALA A 413 14.74 -1.56 31.15
C ALA A 413 14.62 -2.99 30.59
N GLU A 414 13.43 -3.59 30.70
CA GLU A 414 13.19 -4.95 30.24
C GLU A 414 13.36 -5.08 28.72
N TYR A 415 13.01 -4.06 27.94
CA TYR A 415 13.23 -4.08 26.48
C TYR A 415 14.71 -4.13 26.13
N PHE A 416 15.55 -3.38 26.86
CA PHE A 416 16.99 -3.42 26.68
C PHE A 416 17.57 -4.77 27.07
N ILE A 417 17.15 -5.35 28.20
CA ILE A 417 17.63 -6.67 28.64
C ILE A 417 17.20 -7.74 27.63
N ASN A 418 15.93 -7.72 27.20
CA ASN A 418 15.36 -8.72 26.31
C ASN A 418 16.03 -8.75 24.93
N ALA A 419 16.57 -7.60 24.48
CA ALA A 419 17.32 -7.51 23.23
C ALA A 419 18.66 -8.29 23.23
N PHE A 420 19.10 -8.81 24.39
CA PHE A 420 20.34 -9.60 24.53
C PHE A 420 20.12 -11.00 25.11
N THR A 421 18.88 -11.44 25.36
CA THR A 421 18.55 -12.62 26.18
C THR A 421 19.31 -13.91 25.79
N ASP A 422 19.54 -14.13 24.50
CA ASP A 422 20.15 -15.35 23.95
C ASP A 422 21.65 -15.22 23.61
N GLY A 423 22.29 -14.13 24.04
CA GLY A 423 23.69 -13.82 23.69
C GLY A 423 24.66 -13.91 24.87
N GLU A 424 25.96 -13.98 24.57
CA GLU A 424 27.06 -13.96 25.55
C GLU A 424 27.06 -12.69 26.43
N LEU A 425 26.39 -11.63 25.97
CA LEU A 425 26.25 -10.35 26.64
C LEU A 425 25.05 -10.25 27.61
N SER A 426 24.16 -11.24 27.61
CA SER A 426 22.89 -11.22 28.36
C SER A 426 23.09 -10.86 29.84
N GLN A 427 24.02 -11.56 30.50
CA GLN A 427 24.29 -11.37 31.93
C GLN A 427 24.92 -10.00 32.23
N LEU A 428 25.93 -9.60 31.45
CA LEU A 428 26.60 -8.31 31.61
C LEU A 428 25.62 -7.14 31.48
N VAL A 429 24.76 -7.17 30.44
CA VAL A 429 23.75 -6.14 30.21
C VAL A 429 22.74 -6.09 31.35
N ARG A 430 22.26 -7.25 31.79
CA ARG A 430 21.31 -7.36 32.90
C ARG A 430 21.86 -6.74 34.20
N ASP A 431 23.08 -7.10 34.57
CA ASP A 431 23.73 -6.61 35.79
C ASP A 431 23.99 -5.10 35.72
N LEU A 432 24.46 -4.62 34.57
CA LEU A 432 24.72 -3.20 34.33
C LEU A 432 23.42 -2.37 34.42
N VAL A 433 22.34 -2.81 33.78
CA VAL A 433 21.04 -2.13 33.80
C VAL A 433 20.48 -2.11 35.22
N PHE A 434 20.43 -3.24 35.93
CA PHE A 434 19.93 -3.30 37.30
C PHE A 434 20.71 -2.42 38.28
N MET A 435 22.04 -2.41 38.15
CA MET A 435 22.88 -1.50 38.94
C MET A 435 22.51 -0.05 38.69
N CYS A 436 22.36 0.35 37.42
CA CYS A 436 22.00 1.72 37.05
C CYS A 436 20.56 2.11 37.42
N LEU A 437 19.67 1.13 37.66
CA LEU A 437 18.35 1.35 38.26
C LEU A 437 18.42 1.64 39.77
N GLY A 438 19.54 1.31 40.43
CA GLY A 438 19.76 1.55 41.85
C GLY A 438 19.72 0.32 42.74
N LEU A 439 19.60 -0.89 42.16
CA LEU A 439 19.77 -2.14 42.90
C LEU A 439 21.28 -2.34 43.14
N ASP A 440 21.72 -2.14 44.38
CA ASP A 440 23.12 -2.28 44.81
C ASP A 440 24.13 -1.44 44.00
N PHE A 441 23.81 -0.16 43.77
CA PHE A 441 24.70 0.74 43.04
C PHE A 441 26.08 0.87 43.70
N ASN A 442 27.13 0.58 42.94
CA ASN A 442 28.51 0.79 43.34
C ASN A 442 29.30 1.38 42.17
N ALA A 443 29.83 2.59 42.34
CA ALA A 443 30.52 3.31 41.28
C ALA A 443 31.79 2.59 40.76
N ALA A 444 32.49 1.84 41.62
CA ALA A 444 33.66 1.06 41.22
C ALA A 444 33.28 -0.16 40.38
N ASN A 445 32.19 -0.86 40.77
CA ASN A 445 31.67 -1.98 39.98
C ASN A 445 31.11 -1.49 38.64
N LEU A 446 30.43 -0.33 38.62
CA LEU A 446 30.01 0.31 37.37
C LEU A 446 31.21 0.60 36.46
N ASN A 447 32.30 1.14 37.01
CA ASN A 447 33.52 1.39 36.25
C ASN A 447 34.06 0.09 35.64
N GLN A 448 34.12 -0.98 36.43
CA GLN A 448 34.57 -2.29 35.97
C GLN A 448 33.71 -2.82 34.83
N TYR A 449 32.37 -2.81 34.95
CA TYR A 449 31.49 -3.28 33.87
C TYR A 449 31.61 -2.44 32.60
N LEU A 450 31.74 -1.11 32.72
CA LEU A 450 31.99 -0.24 31.57
C LEU A 450 33.37 -0.52 30.94
N MET A 451 34.39 -0.87 31.75
CA MET A 451 35.71 -1.24 31.25
C MET A 451 35.68 -2.59 30.54
N ASP A 452 34.97 -3.57 31.08
CA ASP A 452 34.76 -4.88 30.45
C ASP A 452 34.13 -4.67 29.07
N MET A 453 33.02 -3.92 28.97
CA MET A 453 32.40 -3.55 27.69
C MET A 453 33.36 -2.82 26.72
N TYR A 454 34.30 -2.03 27.25
CA TYR A 454 35.27 -1.29 26.43
C TYR A 454 36.36 -2.21 25.88
N GLN A 455 36.75 -3.24 26.63
CA GLN A 455 37.77 -4.22 26.26
C GLN A 455 37.25 -5.29 25.31
N MET A 456 35.94 -5.55 25.30
CA MET A 456 35.32 -6.51 24.39
C MET A 456 35.62 -6.22 22.92
N ASP A 457 35.81 -7.29 22.16
CA ASP A 457 35.87 -7.22 20.71
C ASP A 457 34.55 -6.68 20.15
N ARG A 458 34.66 -5.89 19.07
CA ARG A 458 33.47 -5.30 18.45
C ARG A 458 32.63 -6.40 17.82
N PRO A 459 31.31 -6.45 18.08
CA PRO A 459 30.44 -7.37 17.38
C PRO A 459 30.53 -7.20 15.87
N THR A 460 30.66 -8.32 15.16
CA THR A 460 30.52 -8.37 13.70
C THR A 460 29.06 -8.32 13.27
N ASP A 461 28.15 -8.74 14.16
CA ASP A 461 26.72 -8.64 13.94
C ASP A 461 26.25 -7.20 14.16
N PHE A 462 25.64 -6.62 13.12
CA PHE A 462 25.15 -5.25 13.16
C PHE A 462 24.01 -5.06 14.18
N GLY A 463 23.11 -6.05 14.33
CA GLY A 463 21.99 -5.97 15.28
C GLY A 463 22.49 -5.83 16.71
N LEU A 464 23.44 -6.69 17.09
CA LEU A 464 24.09 -6.65 18.39
C LEU A 464 24.87 -5.35 18.61
N TYR A 465 25.62 -4.88 17.61
CA TYR A 465 26.35 -3.61 17.69
C TYR A 465 25.42 -2.42 17.92
N ASN A 466 24.32 -2.36 17.17
CA ASN A 466 23.30 -1.33 17.31
C ASN A 466 22.65 -1.36 18.70
N ASN A 467 22.29 -2.55 19.21
CA ASN A 467 21.69 -2.67 20.54
C ASN A 467 22.65 -2.21 21.64
N LEU A 468 23.96 -2.49 21.51
CA LEU A 468 24.97 -1.96 22.43
C LEU A 468 25.07 -0.44 22.37
N HIS A 469 25.06 0.15 21.17
CA HIS A 469 25.03 1.60 20.99
C HIS A 469 23.85 2.24 21.73
N GLU A 470 22.64 1.71 21.52
CA GLU A 470 21.43 2.23 22.16
C GLU A 470 21.41 1.97 23.67
N LEU A 471 21.91 0.82 24.15
CA LEU A 471 22.07 0.54 25.58
C LEU A 471 22.96 1.59 26.24
N ILE A 472 24.13 1.88 25.66
CA ILE A 472 25.06 2.88 26.20
C ILE A 472 24.37 4.25 26.28
N ARG A 473 23.60 4.66 25.26
CA ARG A 473 22.80 5.90 25.31
C ARG A 473 21.77 5.87 26.45
N TYR A 474 21.09 4.73 26.65
CA TYR A 474 20.06 4.56 27.67
C TYR A 474 20.58 4.60 29.10
N LEU A 475 21.76 4.03 29.39
CA LEU A 475 22.34 4.03 30.74
C LEU A 475 22.44 5.43 31.36
N ALA A 476 22.76 6.44 30.53
CA ALA A 476 22.84 7.83 30.97
C ALA A 476 21.49 8.43 31.39
N LEU A 477 20.38 7.80 31.01
CA LEU A 477 19.02 8.22 31.41
C LEU A 477 18.58 7.63 32.74
N LEU A 478 19.25 6.57 33.21
CA LEU A 478 18.84 5.84 34.41
C LEU A 478 19.13 6.62 35.70
N PRO A 479 18.25 6.51 36.73
CA PRO A 479 18.31 7.38 37.91
C PRO A 479 19.61 7.28 38.70
N ALA A 480 20.09 6.06 38.99
CA ALA A 480 21.30 5.90 39.81
C ALA A 480 22.55 6.33 39.06
N TYR A 481 22.61 6.09 37.74
CA TYR A 481 23.70 6.60 36.90
C TYR A 481 23.76 8.14 36.94
N LYS A 482 22.62 8.84 36.77
CA LYS A 482 22.57 10.30 36.85
C LYS A 482 22.96 10.87 38.20
N ALA A 483 22.58 10.20 39.29
CA ALA A 483 22.77 10.71 40.64
C ALA A 483 24.12 10.35 41.26
N GLN A 484 24.71 9.20 40.88
CA GLN A 484 25.78 8.56 41.66
C GLN A 484 27.01 8.16 40.82
N ALA A 485 26.99 8.30 39.48
CA ALA A 485 28.17 8.01 38.66
C ALA A 485 29.31 9.02 38.92
N THR A 486 30.54 8.52 38.94
CA THR A 486 31.74 9.35 39.10
C THR A 486 32.17 10.00 37.79
N GLU A 487 33.06 11.00 37.86
CA GLU A 487 33.64 11.62 36.67
C GLU A 487 34.37 10.61 35.76
N GLU A 488 35.02 9.61 36.36
CA GLU A 488 35.68 8.53 35.62
C GLU A 488 34.68 7.68 34.84
N ASN A 489 33.52 7.37 35.44
CA ASN A 489 32.45 6.63 34.78
C ASN A 489 31.91 7.43 33.59
N HIS A 490 31.71 8.74 33.74
CA HIS A 490 31.30 9.61 32.64
C HIS A 490 32.34 9.68 31.51
N LYS A 491 33.64 9.77 31.83
CA LYS A 491 34.72 9.75 30.83
C LYS A 491 34.75 8.44 30.07
N LEU A 492 34.59 7.31 30.76
CA LEU A 492 34.58 5.99 30.16
C LEU A 492 33.33 5.76 29.30
N HIS A 493 32.17 6.18 29.77
CA HIS A 493 30.92 6.18 29.02
C HIS A 493 31.02 6.99 27.72
N ALA A 494 31.61 8.19 27.78
CA ALA A 494 31.86 8.99 26.58
C ALA A 494 32.82 8.29 25.60
N ARG A 495 33.83 7.57 26.10
CA ARG A 495 34.71 6.73 25.26
C ARG A 495 33.96 5.55 24.63
N LEU A 496 33.05 4.92 25.37
CA LEU A 496 32.18 3.86 24.85
C LEU A 496 31.25 4.38 23.76
N LEU A 497 30.59 5.52 23.95
CA LEU A 497 29.76 6.16 22.91
C LEU A 497 30.56 6.43 21.64
N LYS A 498 31.81 6.88 21.76
CA LYS A 498 32.70 7.08 20.61
C LYS A 498 33.15 5.75 19.98
N ARG A 499 33.41 4.72 20.79
CA ARG A 499 33.83 3.38 20.33
C ARG A 499 32.70 2.69 19.55
N TYR A 500 31.47 2.80 20.04
CA TYR A 500 30.27 2.20 19.46
C TYR A 500 29.45 3.22 18.66
N ALA A 501 30.10 4.23 18.05
CA ALA A 501 29.41 5.20 17.22
C ALA A 501 28.94 4.55 15.90
N MET A 502 27.71 4.89 15.47
CA MET A 502 27.11 4.32 14.25
C MET A 502 27.78 4.79 12.95
N GLY A 503 28.55 5.88 12.97
CA GLY A 503 29.23 6.44 11.78
C GLY A 503 30.28 5.54 11.11
N SER A 504 30.58 4.38 11.70
CA SER A 504 31.40 3.33 11.10
C SER A 504 30.61 2.41 10.15
N TYR A 505 29.28 2.35 10.31
CA TYR A 505 28.37 1.58 9.46
C TYR A 505 27.69 2.46 8.42
N ARG A 506 27.20 1.82 7.37
CA ARG A 506 26.41 2.41 6.30
C ARG A 506 24.99 1.86 6.33
N PHE A 507 24.10 2.56 5.64
CA PHE A 507 22.71 2.12 5.49
C PHE A 507 22.63 0.70 4.91
N HIS A 508 23.53 0.36 3.97
CA HIS A 508 23.62 -0.98 3.42
C HIS A 508 23.77 -2.08 4.48
N ASP A 509 24.53 -1.85 5.54
CA ASP A 509 24.78 -2.86 6.59
C ASP A 509 23.50 -3.16 7.39
N CYS A 510 22.69 -2.14 7.66
CA CYS A 510 21.38 -2.30 8.30
C CYS A 510 20.38 -3.00 7.36
N LEU A 511 20.35 -2.64 6.07
CA LEU A 511 19.44 -3.24 5.09
C LEU A 511 19.65 -4.75 4.91
N GLN A 512 20.84 -5.28 5.20
CA GLN A 512 21.07 -6.74 5.19
C GLN A 512 20.15 -7.50 6.16
N LEU A 513 19.66 -6.83 7.22
CA LEU A 513 18.69 -7.41 8.15
C LEU A 513 17.33 -7.70 7.54
N GLU A 514 16.98 -7.08 6.40
CA GLU A 514 15.73 -7.38 5.68
C GLU A 514 15.64 -8.87 5.29
N SER A 515 16.76 -9.57 5.18
CA SER A 515 16.82 -11.01 4.88
C SER A 515 16.72 -11.92 6.12
N ARG A 516 16.73 -11.36 7.34
CA ARG A 516 16.76 -12.11 8.60
C ARG A 516 15.43 -12.02 9.33
N SER A 517 15.11 -13.01 10.16
CA SER A 517 13.91 -12.94 11.01
C SER A 517 14.14 -12.02 12.20
N VAL A 518 13.92 -10.73 11.99
CA VAL A 518 14.04 -9.69 13.02
C VAL A 518 12.81 -8.78 13.04
N TYR A 519 12.55 -8.17 14.20
CA TYR A 519 11.67 -7.02 14.31
C TYR A 519 12.43 -5.87 14.96
N VAL A 520 11.96 -4.65 14.75
CA VAL A 520 12.53 -3.46 15.39
C VAL A 520 11.65 -3.05 16.55
N GLN A 521 12.25 -2.87 17.72
CA GLN A 521 11.60 -2.27 18.87
C GLN A 521 12.01 -0.79 18.97
N ILE A 522 11.04 0.10 18.83
CA ILE A 522 11.19 1.53 19.04
C ILE A 522 10.71 1.86 20.46
N LEU A 523 11.58 2.51 21.23
CA LEU A 523 11.26 2.94 22.59
C LEU A 523 11.23 4.46 22.65
N LEU A 524 10.11 5.02 23.10
CA LEU A 524 9.88 6.45 23.23
C LEU A 524 9.96 6.86 24.71
N PHE A 525 10.81 7.83 25.03
CA PHE A 525 10.99 8.32 26.40
C PHE A 525 10.69 9.81 26.48
N ARG A 526 9.53 10.16 27.07
CA ARG A 526 9.07 11.54 27.37
C ARG A 526 9.16 12.56 26.23
N GLY A 527 9.14 12.16 24.95
CA GLY A 527 9.40 13.10 23.86
C GLY A 527 10.81 13.71 23.90
N GLN A 528 11.76 13.09 24.61
CA GLN A 528 13.14 13.57 24.78
C GLN A 528 14.17 12.67 24.09
N ALA A 529 13.87 11.37 24.04
CA ALA A 529 14.76 10.38 23.45
C ALA A 529 13.94 9.27 22.81
N SER A 530 14.52 8.72 21.74
CA SER A 530 13.98 7.55 21.06
C SER A 530 15.12 6.59 20.73
N PHE A 531 14.84 5.30 20.94
CA PHE A 531 15.81 4.22 20.77
C PHE A 531 15.32 3.24 19.70
N HIS A 532 16.27 2.68 18.95
CA HIS A 532 16.03 1.73 17.88
C HIS A 532 16.72 0.40 18.20
N LEU A 533 16.00 -0.55 18.80
CA LEU A 533 16.53 -1.87 19.13
C LEU A 533 16.16 -2.90 18.05
N ILE A 534 17.09 -3.79 17.75
CA ILE A 534 16.91 -4.88 16.80
C ILE A 534 16.73 -6.17 17.60
N CYS A 535 15.57 -6.79 17.48
CA CYS A 535 15.24 -7.99 18.23
C CYS A 535 15.07 -9.17 17.27
N ASN A 536 15.47 -10.36 17.70
CA ASN A 536 15.21 -11.58 16.95
C ASN A 536 13.70 -11.82 16.92
N GLY A 537 13.14 -11.97 15.71
CA GLY A 537 11.76 -12.38 15.52
C GLY A 537 11.61 -13.89 15.66
N PRO A 538 10.38 -14.41 15.84
CA PRO A 538 10.12 -15.83 15.65
C PRO A 538 10.67 -16.26 14.29
N LEU A 539 11.30 -17.43 14.19
CA LEU A 539 11.88 -17.93 12.94
C LEU A 539 10.80 -17.94 11.83
N GLU A 540 10.80 -16.94 10.96
CA GLU A 540 10.07 -17.01 9.70
C GLU A 540 10.83 -18.02 8.83
N GLY A 541 10.44 -19.29 8.94
CA GLY A 541 10.87 -20.30 7.98
C GLY A 541 10.50 -19.80 6.58
N ILE A 542 11.49 -19.66 5.70
CA ILE A 542 11.37 -19.33 4.27
C ILE A 542 10.38 -18.18 3.98
N GLN A 543 10.90 -17.00 3.66
CA GLN A 543 10.07 -15.93 3.11
C GLN A 543 9.48 -16.38 1.76
N LEU A 544 8.18 -16.65 1.76
CA LEU A 544 7.44 -17.01 0.55
C LEU A 544 7.02 -15.73 -0.17
N GLU A 545 7.55 -15.51 -1.37
CA GLU A 545 7.17 -14.38 -2.22
C GLU A 545 5.88 -14.70 -2.97
N LEU A 546 4.98 -13.72 -3.13
CA LEU A 546 3.76 -13.90 -3.92
C LEU A 546 4.05 -14.03 -5.42
N PRO A 547 3.16 -14.67 -6.20
CA PRO A 547 3.31 -14.72 -7.65
C PRO A 547 3.31 -13.29 -8.21
N PRO A 548 4.21 -12.97 -9.16
CA PRO A 548 4.31 -11.63 -9.74
C PRO A 548 3.04 -11.23 -10.51
N ASP A 549 3.01 -10.00 -11.03
CA ASP A 549 1.85 -9.52 -11.79
C ASP A 549 1.65 -10.29 -13.10
N ILE A 550 0.51 -10.05 -13.75
CA ILE A 550 0.16 -10.74 -15.01
C ILE A 550 1.18 -10.43 -16.12
N ALA A 551 1.73 -9.21 -16.17
CA ALA A 551 2.64 -8.81 -17.23
C ALA A 551 4.03 -9.45 -17.08
N GLU A 552 4.55 -9.52 -15.85
CA GLU A 552 5.82 -10.18 -15.51
C GLU A 552 5.73 -11.69 -15.69
N LEU A 553 4.61 -12.31 -15.27
CA LEU A 553 4.36 -13.74 -15.52
C LEU A 553 4.25 -14.04 -17.02
N GLU A 554 3.65 -13.15 -17.80
CA GLU A 554 3.60 -13.27 -19.25
C GLU A 554 5.00 -13.22 -19.88
N ALA A 555 5.89 -12.35 -19.39
CA ALA A 555 7.27 -12.26 -19.86
C ALA A 555 8.14 -13.46 -19.43
N ASN A 556 7.95 -13.99 -18.22
CA ASN A 556 8.71 -15.14 -17.69
C ASN A 556 7.83 -16.20 -16.99
N PRO A 557 7.07 -17.03 -17.74
CA PRO A 557 6.12 -17.97 -17.16
C PRO A 557 6.75 -19.03 -16.25
N LYS A 558 8.00 -19.42 -16.54
CA LYS A 558 8.71 -20.50 -15.85
C LYS A 558 9.49 -20.03 -14.62
N GLY A 559 9.71 -18.73 -14.46
CA GLY A 559 10.52 -18.16 -13.38
C GLY A 559 9.96 -18.52 -12.01
N TYR A 560 8.71 -18.12 -11.77
CA TYR A 560 8.07 -18.34 -10.47
C TYR A 560 7.78 -19.83 -10.18
N ARG A 561 7.50 -20.66 -11.20
CA ARG A 561 7.33 -22.12 -10.98
C ARG A 561 8.61 -22.78 -10.45
N LYS A 562 9.80 -22.31 -10.88
CA LYS A 562 11.08 -22.79 -10.32
C LYS A 562 11.23 -22.38 -8.85
N GLN A 563 10.75 -21.19 -8.51
CA GLN A 563 10.77 -20.66 -7.15
C GLN A 563 9.84 -21.43 -6.22
N LEU A 564 8.62 -21.76 -6.65
CA LEU A 564 7.71 -22.65 -5.92
C LEU A 564 8.35 -24.02 -5.64
N ASN A 565 8.95 -24.64 -6.67
CA ASN A 565 9.67 -25.90 -6.51
C ASN A 565 10.88 -25.78 -5.55
N PHE A 566 11.51 -24.60 -5.51
CA PHE A 566 12.58 -24.33 -4.54
C PHE A 566 12.02 -24.24 -3.12
N TYR A 567 10.92 -23.51 -2.91
CA TYR A 567 10.24 -23.43 -1.61
C TYR A 567 9.79 -24.81 -1.10
N GLN A 568 9.19 -25.63 -1.96
CA GLN A 568 8.82 -27.02 -1.64
C GLN A 568 10.04 -27.82 -1.14
N LYS A 569 11.18 -27.72 -1.84
CA LYS A 569 12.42 -28.42 -1.45
C LYS A 569 13.02 -27.90 -0.14
N GLN A 570 12.90 -26.61 0.14
CA GLN A 570 13.39 -26.02 1.38
C GLN A 570 12.49 -26.41 2.56
N LEU A 571 11.17 -26.37 2.40
CA LEU A 571 10.23 -26.84 3.42
C LEU A 571 10.45 -28.32 3.75
N ALA A 572 10.63 -29.16 2.73
CA ALA A 572 10.96 -30.58 2.92
C ALA A 572 12.28 -30.83 3.71
N ARG A 573 13.20 -29.85 3.74
CA ARG A 573 14.45 -29.94 4.52
C ARG A 573 14.29 -29.43 5.95
N ILE A 574 13.49 -28.38 6.15
CA ILE A 574 13.30 -27.72 7.45
C ILE A 574 12.32 -28.53 8.33
N GLY A 575 11.42 -29.30 7.72
CA GLY A 575 10.37 -30.05 8.41
C GLY A 575 9.05 -29.29 8.42
N ASP A 576 8.07 -29.83 9.15
CA ASP A 576 6.70 -29.31 9.17
C ASP A 576 6.63 -28.02 10.01
N VAL A 577 6.58 -26.87 9.33
CA VAL A 577 6.35 -25.57 9.97
C VAL A 577 4.85 -25.26 9.88
N PRO A 578 4.15 -25.10 11.02
CA PRO A 578 2.70 -24.85 11.02
C PRO A 578 2.31 -23.70 10.08
N GLY A 579 1.36 -23.95 9.18
CA GLY A 579 0.81 -22.95 8.26
C GLY A 579 1.61 -22.75 6.97
N MET A 580 2.82 -23.29 6.84
CA MET A 580 3.67 -23.06 5.65
C MET A 580 3.25 -23.89 4.45
N GLU A 581 2.86 -25.16 4.63
CA GLU A 581 2.34 -25.98 3.52
C GLU A 581 1.07 -25.38 2.93
N GLN A 582 0.18 -24.84 3.79
CA GLN A 582 -1.06 -24.22 3.32
C GLN A 582 -0.80 -22.87 2.65
N SER A 583 0.22 -22.14 3.10
CA SER A 583 0.69 -20.94 2.42
C SER A 583 1.25 -21.28 1.03
N LEU A 584 1.98 -22.39 0.89
CA LEU A 584 2.51 -22.84 -0.40
C LEU A 584 1.41 -23.31 -1.37
N ASP A 585 0.43 -24.10 -0.89
CA ASP A 585 -0.77 -24.49 -1.67
C ASP A 585 -1.55 -23.25 -2.15
N PHE A 586 -1.67 -22.23 -1.29
CA PHE A 586 -2.24 -20.95 -1.71
C PHE A 586 -1.45 -20.30 -2.86
N LEU A 587 -0.12 -20.23 -2.76
CA LEU A 587 0.73 -19.61 -3.80
C LEU A 587 0.66 -20.38 -5.12
N GLU A 588 0.59 -21.70 -5.07
CA GLU A 588 0.39 -22.55 -6.25
C GLU A 588 -0.94 -22.26 -6.94
N ARG A 589 -2.04 -22.21 -6.18
CA ARG A 589 -3.37 -21.91 -6.73
C ARG A 589 -3.45 -20.48 -7.27
N LEU A 590 -2.84 -19.52 -6.59
CA LEU A 590 -2.80 -18.13 -7.05
C LEU A 590 -1.98 -18.00 -8.35
N TYR A 591 -0.83 -18.69 -8.42
CA TYR A 591 -0.04 -18.76 -9.64
C TYR A 591 -0.82 -19.39 -10.80
N GLU A 592 -1.52 -20.51 -10.58
CA GLU A 592 -2.34 -21.15 -11.59
C GLU A 592 -3.44 -20.22 -12.12
N LYS A 593 -4.19 -19.56 -11.23
CA LYS A 593 -5.19 -18.56 -11.61
C LYS A 593 -4.60 -17.41 -12.43
N LYS A 594 -3.45 -16.87 -12.03
CA LYS A 594 -2.78 -15.80 -12.79
C LYS A 594 -2.31 -16.29 -14.16
N MET A 595 -1.85 -17.53 -14.27
CA MET A 595 -1.47 -18.14 -15.55
C MET A 595 -2.65 -18.35 -16.50
N GLU A 596 -3.85 -18.66 -15.98
CA GLU A 596 -5.08 -18.68 -16.78
C GLU A 596 -5.39 -17.31 -17.37
N ILE A 597 -5.24 -16.23 -16.59
CA ILE A 597 -5.42 -14.85 -17.06
C ILE A 597 -4.37 -14.50 -18.14
N VAL A 598 -3.10 -14.88 -17.95
CA VAL A 598 -2.05 -14.70 -18.97
C VAL A 598 -2.43 -15.39 -20.28
N ALA A 599 -2.93 -16.62 -20.22
CA ALA A 599 -3.36 -17.36 -21.41
C ALA A 599 -4.55 -16.67 -22.11
N ASP A 600 -5.54 -16.22 -21.35
CA ASP A 600 -6.70 -15.49 -21.86
C ASP A 600 -6.30 -14.17 -22.54
N ARG A 601 -5.36 -13.43 -21.94
CA ARG A 601 -4.84 -12.17 -22.48
C ARG A 601 -4.10 -12.38 -23.80
N ARG A 602 -3.25 -13.41 -23.90
CA ARG A 602 -2.59 -13.80 -25.16
C ARG A 602 -3.60 -14.20 -26.22
N ARG A 603 -4.60 -15.00 -25.86
CA ARG A 603 -5.68 -15.39 -26.76
C ARG A 603 -6.44 -14.17 -27.27
N PHE A 604 -6.73 -13.21 -26.40
CA PHE A 604 -7.39 -11.96 -26.77
C PHE A 604 -6.56 -11.16 -27.78
N PHE A 605 -5.27 -10.94 -27.53
CA PHE A 605 -4.44 -10.16 -28.46
C PHE A 605 -4.20 -10.88 -29.79
N GLN A 606 -4.04 -12.20 -29.79
CA GLN A 606 -4.00 -12.99 -31.03
C GLN A 606 -5.30 -12.89 -31.81
N PHE A 607 -6.43 -12.91 -31.10
CA PHE A 607 -7.74 -12.74 -31.70
C PHE A 607 -7.90 -11.34 -32.31
N MET A 608 -7.49 -10.28 -31.60
CA MET A 608 -7.47 -8.91 -32.14
C MET A 608 -6.63 -8.80 -33.42
N ALA A 609 -5.42 -9.39 -33.41
CA ALA A 609 -4.56 -9.43 -34.59
C ALA A 609 -5.20 -10.19 -35.77
N SER A 610 -5.92 -11.29 -35.49
CA SER A 610 -6.64 -12.05 -36.52
C SER A 610 -7.77 -11.27 -37.18
N LEU A 611 -8.34 -10.29 -36.46
CA LEU A 611 -9.33 -9.34 -36.99
C LEU A 611 -8.68 -8.13 -37.69
N GLY A 612 -7.36 -8.09 -37.81
CA GLY A 612 -6.63 -6.96 -38.40
C GLY A 612 -6.58 -5.71 -37.50
N ILE A 613 -6.82 -5.85 -36.20
CA ILE A 613 -6.80 -4.74 -35.24
C ILE A 613 -5.43 -4.68 -34.55
N GLU A 614 -4.56 -3.80 -35.02
CA GLU A 614 -3.24 -3.54 -34.41
C GLU A 614 -3.31 -2.44 -33.34
N ALA A 615 -2.55 -2.59 -32.26
CA ALA A 615 -2.46 -1.57 -31.21
C ALA A 615 -1.35 -0.57 -31.51
N THR A 616 -1.67 0.71 -31.37
CA THR A 616 -0.68 1.77 -31.12
C THR A 616 -0.47 1.90 -29.61
N THR A 617 0.77 1.78 -29.16
CA THR A 617 1.15 2.21 -27.81
C THR A 617 1.42 3.72 -27.84
N PRO A 618 0.65 4.56 -27.13
CA PRO A 618 1.03 5.95 -26.97
C PRO A 618 2.36 6.03 -26.21
N GLU A 619 3.25 6.94 -26.64
CA GLU A 619 4.39 7.37 -25.82
C GLU A 619 3.85 7.82 -24.46
N SER A 620 4.45 7.32 -23.37
CA SER A 620 3.88 7.36 -22.01
C SER A 620 3.19 8.69 -21.67
N PRO A 621 1.97 8.69 -21.10
CA PRO A 621 1.48 9.87 -20.42
C PRO A 621 2.30 10.05 -19.15
N ARG A 622 3.19 11.05 -19.12
CA ARG A 622 3.85 11.49 -17.88
C ARG A 622 2.78 11.69 -16.81
N GLU A 623 2.94 10.99 -15.68
CA GLU A 623 2.08 11.09 -14.51
C GLU A 623 2.02 12.54 -13.97
N ASP A 624 0.91 12.84 -13.29
CA ASP A 624 0.53 14.11 -12.66
C ASP A 624 0.13 15.26 -13.61
N GLY A 625 -1.01 15.11 -14.28
CA GLY A 625 -1.63 16.20 -15.05
C GLY A 625 -3.14 16.39 -14.87
N PHE A 626 -3.91 15.34 -14.57
CA PHE A 626 -5.37 15.41 -14.68
C PHE A 626 -6.01 16.41 -13.72
N LEU A 627 -5.78 16.29 -12.41
CA LEU A 627 -6.38 17.19 -11.43
C LEU A 627 -5.79 18.62 -11.50
N ALA A 628 -4.51 18.77 -11.84
CA ALA A 628 -3.88 20.09 -11.96
C ALA A 628 -4.39 20.86 -13.20
N ARG A 629 -4.51 20.19 -14.36
CA ARG A 629 -5.07 20.78 -15.58
C ARG A 629 -6.57 21.04 -15.46
N TRP A 630 -7.31 20.14 -14.79
CA TRP A 630 -8.73 20.31 -14.55
C TRP A 630 -9.00 21.46 -13.57
N TRP A 631 -8.20 21.58 -12.51
CA TRP A 631 -8.28 22.70 -11.58
C TRP A 631 -7.85 24.03 -12.21
N GLN A 632 -6.81 24.04 -13.06
CA GLN A 632 -6.46 25.21 -13.86
C GLN A 632 -7.60 25.63 -14.79
N LYS A 633 -8.23 24.68 -15.49
CA LYS A 633 -9.37 24.97 -16.37
C LYS A 633 -10.59 25.51 -15.62
N LEU A 634 -10.91 24.95 -14.45
CA LEU A 634 -11.96 25.49 -13.58
C LEU A 634 -11.63 26.88 -13.04
N THR A 635 -10.39 27.12 -12.63
CA THR A 635 -9.97 28.43 -12.12
C THR A 635 -10.04 29.50 -13.22
N LEU A 636 -9.62 29.15 -14.45
CA LEU A 636 -9.76 30.00 -15.63
C LEU A 636 -11.23 30.26 -15.97
N PHE A 637 -12.05 29.20 -16.02
CA PHE A 637 -13.47 29.30 -16.29
C PHE A 637 -14.20 30.20 -15.28
N PHE A 638 -13.97 30.03 -13.98
CA PHE A 638 -14.57 30.90 -12.96
C PHE A 638 -14.02 32.33 -12.99
N SER A 639 -12.79 32.55 -13.45
CA SER A 639 -12.24 33.90 -13.63
C SER A 639 -12.87 34.63 -14.82
N GLU A 640 -13.14 33.93 -15.92
CA GLU A 640 -13.82 34.45 -17.11
C GLU A 640 -15.31 34.69 -16.83
N LEU A 641 -15.96 33.77 -16.11
CA LEU A 641 -17.36 33.90 -15.68
C LEU A 641 -17.56 35.05 -14.69
N LYS A 642 -16.56 35.30 -13.82
CA LYS A 642 -16.57 36.48 -12.95
C LYS A 642 -16.42 37.78 -13.76
N GLN A 643 -15.59 37.80 -14.81
CA GLN A 643 -15.47 38.96 -15.70
C GLN A 643 -16.74 39.22 -16.53
N SER A 644 -17.47 38.18 -16.96
CA SER A 644 -18.72 38.36 -17.71
C SER A 644 -19.91 38.77 -16.84
N ILE A 645 -19.86 38.53 -15.52
CA ILE A 645 -20.91 38.93 -14.57
C ILE A 645 -20.65 40.34 -14.01
N THR A 646 -19.41 40.81 -14.03
CA THR A 646 -19.04 42.18 -13.58
C THR A 646 -18.79 43.18 -14.71
N GLY A 647 -19.06 42.78 -15.97
CA GLY A 647 -18.94 43.62 -17.17
C GLY A 647 -20.26 44.26 -17.57
#